data_AF-A0A359L350-F1
#
_entry.id   AF-A0A359L350-F1
#
_cell.length_a   1.000
_cell.length_b   1.000
_cell.length_c   1.000
_cell.angle_alpha   90.00
_cell.angle_beta   90.00
_cell.angle_gamma   90.00
#
_symmetry.space_group_name_H-M   'P 1'
#
loop_
_entity.id
_entity.type
_entity.pdbx_description
1 polymer ?
#
loop_
_entity_poly.entity_id
_entity_poly.type
_entity_poly.pdbx_seq_one_letter_code
_entity_poly.pdbx_strand_id
1 'polypeptide(L)'
;MRKIFATIAFIITVQSLLAQGEVIITESNKNQSFNLSGNLFYLIDTTDELTFSQILQPSFDNKFIQTEKSIFSYKGGSYGQWYKIRIHNSTDEKQELILSIDNPMVADITFFSSTDSLFYHTGANHPFTQKQFLFKNQFFNIGLSPGEQGLYCFKVASQEYPSYLPISLNPKPLVLKKVRNYAFFKGFYISIFLFFVIMLFLLWKFEDNISFVFLGLFLVHWILYNLWREGIIFQYFLPNLPRVNLLFGKSLYPIGVLLLAIFIRFYFVAKRTNNLLRNSFTLYIVISSVFAILQIFIHDYPFFYFGTLTMFLILVIFSVSILYSQNLKNLPFKSSMIAVVVVLMLEYFSRAFFNYSVKGFGFLDVQLSVFFYLVFFGIILYVFLSSISRSKNEILDIKRNLEQMVDKRTFQINAQKEELRAQHEELLLQKETLQSQREELRAQKELLEIKNNELGKLSLVASKTDNLIYIFNPNGELDWFNTSYSLALGLTLEEYKRGEPLNIVDISTNKNIRHVLNTCIREKLVVSYESQIVDENKLVKWYHTTLTPILDEREQIKHLIAIDTDITRLKQYEDELEQQQKDAEHQKNLAIKRKEELEERQVEIFDSIRYAKRIQTAIMPKVKQIQRDFYDSFVLFLPKDIVSGDFYWYHRIQNKYFIAAVDCTGHGVPGAFMSIIGNYLLNSIVIHNQIFDPAEILKQLNRKIKIALKSDNRTVTSDGMDIAMVVVDKQEKTLEFSSALRPMYLFSGEGFVEVKGDKNPITSSISGTTITSFTKHTFKFNEGDMFYIFSDGIIDQFGGESGKKYLTKRFKQLLFEINPLSMREQKDIIKKDFDDWRGDYDQVDDILVIGIRFAEESRF
;
A
#
# COMPACT_ATOMS: atom_id res chain seq x y z
N MET A 1 19.73 -46.31 34.27
CA MET A 1 20.23 -44.92 34.15
C MET A 1 20.87 -44.36 35.43
N ARG A 2 20.28 -44.50 36.63
CA ARG A 2 20.91 -44.04 37.90
C ARG A 2 22.28 -44.69 38.22
N LYS A 3 22.48 -45.98 37.89
CA LYS A 3 23.74 -46.68 38.12
C LYS A 3 24.88 -46.19 37.21
N ILE A 4 24.59 -45.80 35.96
CA ILE A 4 25.60 -45.31 34.99
C ILE A 4 26.11 -43.91 35.40
N PHE A 5 25.24 -43.06 35.95
CA PHE A 5 25.65 -41.76 36.52
C PHE A 5 26.48 -41.91 37.80
N ALA A 6 26.22 -42.94 38.62
CA ALA A 6 27.00 -43.21 39.82
C ALA A 6 28.40 -43.78 39.49
N THR A 7 28.54 -44.62 38.46
CA THR A 7 29.86 -45.13 38.05
C THR A 7 30.74 -44.07 37.37
N ILE A 8 30.14 -43.14 36.62
CA ILE A 8 30.88 -42.01 36.02
C ILE A 8 31.28 -40.99 37.10
N ALA A 9 30.46 -40.79 38.14
CA ALA A 9 30.81 -39.96 39.29
C ALA A 9 31.92 -40.59 40.17
N PHE A 10 31.99 -41.92 40.27
CA PHE A 10 32.97 -42.62 41.11
C PHE A 10 34.36 -42.75 40.46
N ILE A 11 34.46 -42.76 39.12
CA ILE A 11 35.75 -42.79 38.39
C ILE A 11 36.45 -41.42 38.39
N ILE A 12 35.74 -40.33 38.70
CA ILE A 12 36.31 -38.97 38.77
C ILE A 12 36.85 -38.62 40.16
N THR A 13 36.60 -39.45 41.18
CA THR A 13 36.93 -39.17 42.59
C THR A 13 38.19 -39.86 43.14
N VAL A 14 38.97 -40.62 42.35
CA VAL A 14 40.15 -41.38 42.85
C VAL A 14 41.49 -40.95 42.21
N GLN A 15 41.69 -39.66 42.00
CA GLN A 15 43.05 -39.10 41.82
C GLN A 15 43.19 -37.78 42.58
N SER A 16 43.11 -37.87 43.91
CA SER A 16 43.61 -36.85 44.81
C SER A 16 44.47 -37.54 45.84
N LEU A 17 45.78 -37.54 45.61
CA LEU A 17 46.85 -37.63 46.61
C LEU A 17 48.16 -37.87 45.84
N LEU A 18 48.91 -36.79 45.58
CA LEU A 18 50.37 -36.72 45.69
C LEU A 18 50.80 -35.27 45.38
N ALA A 19 51.18 -34.58 46.47
CA ALA A 19 52.20 -33.54 46.61
C ALA A 19 52.46 -32.51 45.46
N GLN A 20 52.25 -31.25 45.84
CA GLN A 20 52.96 -30.02 45.42
C GLN A 20 52.46 -29.32 44.15
N GLY A 21 52.51 -27.98 44.17
CA GLY A 21 52.29 -27.09 43.01
C GLY A 21 53.43 -27.18 42.00
N GLU A 22 53.88 -28.41 41.74
CA GLU A 22 54.93 -28.82 40.82
C GLU A 22 54.30 -29.66 39.71
N VAL A 23 54.44 -29.19 38.47
CA VAL A 23 54.00 -29.91 37.28
C VAL A 23 55.18 -30.72 36.76
N ILE A 24 55.10 -32.04 36.89
CA ILE A 24 56.12 -32.96 36.38
C ILE A 24 55.72 -33.44 34.98
N ILE A 25 56.59 -33.13 34.01
CA ILE A 25 56.43 -33.53 32.62
C ILE A 25 57.23 -34.81 32.40
N THR A 26 56.53 -35.86 32.00
CA THR A 26 57.04 -37.20 31.76
C THR A 26 56.74 -37.63 30.33
N GLU A 27 57.39 -38.68 29.85
CA GLU A 27 57.17 -39.21 28.51
C GLU A 27 55.70 -39.56 28.20
N SER A 28 54.93 -39.96 29.22
CA SER A 28 53.50 -40.30 29.06
C SER A 28 52.59 -39.09 28.92
N ASN A 29 53.00 -37.91 29.40
CA ASN A 29 52.17 -36.70 29.44
C ASN A 29 52.74 -35.51 28.66
N LYS A 30 53.92 -35.62 28.02
CA LYS A 30 54.61 -34.53 27.30
C LYS A 30 53.78 -33.84 26.22
N ASN A 31 52.81 -34.54 25.64
CA ASN A 31 51.90 -34.01 24.61
C ASN A 31 50.52 -33.58 25.15
N GLN A 32 50.30 -33.62 26.46
CA GLN A 32 49.01 -33.34 27.10
C GLN A 32 48.89 -31.88 27.58
N SER A 33 47.65 -31.42 27.75
CA SER A 33 47.35 -30.12 28.34
C SER A 33 47.18 -30.26 29.86
N PHE A 34 47.87 -29.41 30.61
CA PHE A 34 47.74 -29.35 32.07
C PHE A 34 46.86 -28.17 32.45
N ASN A 35 45.73 -28.41 33.13
CA ASN A 35 44.89 -27.36 33.68
C ASN A 35 45.37 -27.00 35.09
N LEU A 36 45.82 -25.76 35.27
CA LEU A 36 46.43 -25.26 36.50
C LEU A 36 45.42 -24.51 37.39
N SER A 37 44.23 -24.19 36.86
CA SER A 37 43.22 -23.34 37.51
C SER A 37 42.68 -23.88 38.85
N GLY A 38 42.96 -25.13 39.23
CA GLY A 38 42.50 -25.72 40.49
C GLY A 38 43.61 -26.08 41.49
N ASN A 39 44.88 -26.02 41.06
CA ASN A 39 46.02 -26.55 41.83
C ASN A 39 47.11 -25.51 42.11
N LEU A 40 46.84 -24.24 41.80
CA LEU A 40 47.80 -23.14 42.01
C LEU A 40 47.73 -22.62 43.45
N PHE A 41 48.91 -22.26 43.93
CA PHE A 41 49.12 -21.51 45.16
C PHE A 41 49.01 -20.02 44.84
N TYR A 42 48.24 -19.29 45.65
CA TYR A 42 48.08 -17.85 45.49
C TYR A 42 48.31 -17.08 46.80
N LEU A 43 48.79 -15.85 46.67
CA LEU A 43 48.96 -14.89 47.77
C LEU A 43 48.22 -13.60 47.39
N ILE A 44 47.37 -13.12 48.30
CA ILE A 44 46.69 -11.83 48.15
C ILE A 44 47.61 -10.73 48.69
N ASP A 45 48.01 -9.82 47.81
CA ASP A 45 48.86 -8.67 48.13
C ASP A 45 48.00 -7.44 48.37
N THR A 46 47.46 -7.33 49.59
CA THR A 46 46.52 -6.26 49.97
C THR A 46 47.10 -4.85 49.93
N THR A 47 48.44 -4.72 49.96
CA THR A 47 49.14 -3.42 49.91
C THR A 47 49.68 -3.09 48.51
N ASP A 48 49.73 -4.07 47.60
CA ASP A 48 50.30 -3.98 46.24
C ASP A 48 51.81 -3.63 46.18
N GLU A 49 52.48 -3.60 47.34
CA GLU A 49 53.88 -3.19 47.52
C GLU A 49 54.87 -4.37 47.48
N LEU A 50 54.40 -5.63 47.46
CA LEU A 50 55.30 -6.78 47.47
C LEU A 50 56.06 -6.88 46.15
N THR A 51 57.38 -7.03 46.24
CA THR A 51 58.26 -7.21 45.08
C THR A 51 58.53 -8.69 44.80
N PHE A 52 58.86 -9.02 43.55
CA PHE A 52 59.22 -10.37 43.14
C PHE A 52 60.36 -10.97 43.99
N SER A 53 61.36 -10.16 44.33
CA SER A 53 62.49 -10.58 45.17
C SER A 53 62.10 -11.00 46.59
N GLN A 54 61.08 -10.35 47.17
CA GLN A 54 60.57 -10.68 48.50
C GLN A 54 59.73 -11.95 48.47
N ILE A 55 58.96 -12.17 47.40
CA ILE A 55 58.06 -13.32 47.26
C ILE A 55 58.81 -14.64 47.00
N LEU A 56 60.03 -14.57 46.47
CA LEU A 56 60.91 -15.72 46.33
C LEU A 56 61.56 -16.17 47.64
N GLN A 57 61.50 -15.37 48.71
CA GLN A 57 62.09 -15.75 49.99
C GLN A 57 61.32 -16.92 50.64
N PRO A 58 62.01 -17.91 51.24
CA PRO A 58 61.37 -19.05 51.90
C PRO A 58 60.36 -18.66 53.01
N SER A 59 60.54 -17.48 53.61
CA SER A 59 59.64 -16.92 54.62
C SER A 59 58.22 -16.64 54.10
N PHE A 60 58.05 -16.48 52.79
CA PHE A 60 56.75 -16.24 52.15
C PHE A 60 56.05 -17.52 51.70
N ASP A 61 56.73 -18.67 51.63
CA ASP A 61 56.13 -19.93 51.15
C ASP A 61 54.92 -20.36 52.01
N ASN A 62 54.96 -20.11 53.32
CA ASN A 62 53.85 -20.43 54.23
C ASN A 62 52.66 -19.46 54.15
N LYS A 63 52.80 -18.33 53.43
CA LYS A 63 51.73 -17.34 53.24
C LYS A 63 50.88 -17.62 52.00
N PHE A 64 51.34 -18.49 51.10
CA PHE A 64 50.59 -18.90 49.93
C PHE A 64 49.51 -19.91 50.32
N ILE A 65 48.28 -19.65 49.86
CA ILE A 65 47.11 -20.49 50.13
C ILE A 65 46.84 -21.34 48.88
N GLN A 66 46.63 -22.65 49.08
CA GLN A 66 46.21 -23.55 48.00
C GLN A 66 44.71 -23.42 47.76
N THR A 67 44.30 -23.41 46.50
CA THR A 67 42.88 -23.37 46.14
C THR A 67 42.25 -24.76 46.33
N GLU A 68 41.21 -24.90 47.15
CA GLU A 68 40.49 -26.18 47.34
C GLU A 68 39.48 -26.50 46.22
N LYS A 69 39.18 -25.51 45.36
CA LYS A 69 38.19 -25.62 44.27
C LYS A 69 38.88 -25.74 42.92
N SER A 70 38.34 -26.59 42.04
CA SER A 70 38.81 -26.79 40.65
C SER A 70 38.69 -25.57 39.71
N ILE A 71 38.18 -24.45 40.21
CA ILE A 71 37.98 -23.18 39.49
C ILE A 71 38.57 -22.08 40.37
N PHE A 72 39.61 -21.42 39.87
CA PHE A 72 40.16 -20.24 40.52
C PHE A 72 39.22 -19.04 40.32
N SER A 73 38.59 -18.58 41.40
CA SER A 73 37.85 -17.32 41.41
C SER A 73 38.74 -16.21 41.97
N TYR A 74 39.14 -15.27 41.12
CA TYR A 74 39.83 -14.07 41.57
C TYR A 74 38.91 -13.30 42.52
N LYS A 75 39.37 -13.11 43.76
CA LYS A 75 38.67 -12.26 44.73
C LYS A 75 38.88 -10.81 44.30
N GLY A 76 37.81 -10.17 43.83
CA GLY A 76 37.84 -8.78 43.37
C GLY A 76 38.34 -7.81 44.44
N GLY A 77 39.07 -6.78 44.00
CA GLY A 77 39.55 -5.68 44.85
C GLY A 77 40.72 -4.93 44.23
N SER A 78 41.12 -3.81 44.85
CA SER A 78 42.24 -2.94 44.42
C SER A 78 43.63 -3.51 44.73
N TYR A 79 43.74 -4.83 44.89
CA TYR A 79 44.94 -5.53 45.36
C TYR A 79 45.41 -6.56 44.35
N GLY A 80 46.73 -6.75 44.25
CA GLY A 80 47.34 -7.76 43.39
C GLY A 80 47.19 -9.18 43.95
N GLN A 81 47.16 -10.19 43.08
CA GLN A 81 47.25 -11.59 43.48
C GLN A 81 48.47 -12.23 42.81
N TRP A 82 49.32 -12.83 43.62
CA TRP A 82 50.52 -13.53 43.17
C TRP A 82 50.26 -15.02 43.07
N TYR A 83 50.80 -15.64 42.03
CA TYR A 83 50.70 -17.08 41.78
C TYR A 83 52.08 -17.64 41.56
N LYS A 84 52.30 -18.86 42.06
CA LYS A 84 53.57 -19.56 41.98
C LYS A 84 53.37 -20.96 41.41
N ILE A 85 54.21 -21.34 40.45
CA ILE A 85 54.21 -22.66 39.85
C ILE A 85 55.64 -23.17 39.64
N ARG A 86 55.89 -24.41 40.03
CA ARG A 86 57.11 -25.14 39.70
C ARG A 86 56.83 -26.08 38.54
N ILE A 87 57.73 -26.16 37.58
CA ILE A 87 57.60 -27.07 36.44
C ILE A 87 58.92 -27.83 36.31
N HIS A 88 58.84 -29.16 36.29
CA HIS A 88 59.98 -30.05 36.18
C HIS A 88 59.87 -30.84 34.88
N ASN A 89 60.90 -30.75 34.04
CA ASN A 89 61.02 -31.57 32.84
C ASN A 89 61.77 -32.88 33.16
N SER A 90 61.04 -33.97 33.34
CA SER A 90 61.61 -35.32 33.53
C SER A 90 61.66 -36.13 32.23
N THR A 91 61.64 -35.47 31.06
CA THR A 91 61.81 -36.11 29.74
C THR A 91 63.25 -35.99 29.24
N ASP A 92 63.61 -36.84 28.27
CA ASP A 92 64.94 -36.83 27.64
C ASP A 92 65.06 -35.73 26.55
N GLU A 93 63.98 -34.99 26.30
CA GLU A 93 63.89 -33.98 25.25
C GLU A 93 63.65 -32.58 25.86
N LYS A 94 64.12 -31.55 25.15
CA LYS A 94 63.77 -30.16 25.48
C LYS A 94 62.27 -29.94 25.27
N GLN A 95 61.58 -29.43 26.28
CA GLN A 95 60.15 -29.14 26.19
C GLN A 95 59.91 -27.65 25.92
N GLU A 96 59.18 -27.35 24.84
CA GLU A 96 58.67 -26.01 24.53
C GLU A 96 57.19 -25.90 24.91
N LEU A 97 56.93 -25.20 26.00
CA LEU A 97 55.62 -25.07 26.59
C LEU A 97 55.14 -23.63 26.53
N ILE A 98 53.83 -23.45 26.50
CA ILE A 98 53.18 -22.16 26.60
C ILE A 98 52.28 -22.21 27.83
N LEU A 99 52.54 -21.30 28.77
CA LEU A 99 51.60 -20.97 29.82
C LEU A 99 50.56 -20.03 29.23
N SER A 100 49.30 -20.48 29.15
CA SER A 100 48.18 -19.68 28.69
C SER A 100 47.34 -19.21 29.88
N ILE A 101 47.07 -17.91 29.90
CA ILE A 101 45.99 -17.32 30.69
C ILE A 101 44.89 -16.97 29.70
N ASP A 102 43.85 -17.81 29.66
CA ASP A 102 42.81 -17.81 28.63
C ASP A 102 41.68 -16.82 28.97
N ASN A 103 42.06 -15.60 29.36
CA ASN A 103 41.16 -14.49 29.59
C ASN A 103 41.78 -13.19 29.05
N PRO A 104 41.26 -12.63 27.94
CA PRO A 104 41.81 -11.43 27.31
C PRO A 104 41.51 -10.14 28.08
N MET A 105 40.57 -10.16 29.05
CA MET A 105 40.08 -8.98 29.76
C MET A 105 40.78 -8.73 31.10
N VAL A 106 41.80 -9.52 31.44
CA VAL A 106 42.59 -9.30 32.65
C VAL A 106 43.34 -7.97 32.52
N ALA A 107 43.10 -7.05 33.46
CA ALA A 107 43.58 -5.68 33.37
C ALA A 107 45.11 -5.61 33.30
N ASP A 108 45.78 -6.22 34.28
CA ASP A 108 47.24 -6.21 34.41
C ASP A 108 47.77 -7.59 34.82
N ILE A 109 48.77 -8.06 34.08
CA ILE A 109 49.51 -9.29 34.33
C ILE A 109 51.00 -8.98 34.25
N THR A 110 51.73 -9.40 35.28
CA THR A 110 53.20 -9.38 35.26
C THR A 110 53.70 -10.79 35.42
N PHE A 111 54.45 -11.30 34.43
CA PHE A 111 55.04 -12.64 34.46
C PHE A 111 56.52 -12.56 34.77
N PHE A 112 56.98 -13.48 35.63
CA PHE A 112 58.30 -13.55 36.19
C PHE A 112 58.87 -14.96 36.02
N SER A 113 60.10 -15.06 35.51
CA SER A 113 60.84 -16.32 35.38
C SER A 113 62.12 -16.29 36.22
N SER A 114 62.36 -17.34 37.01
CA SER A 114 63.59 -17.46 37.82
C SER A 114 64.85 -17.74 36.97
N THR A 115 64.69 -18.30 35.77
CA THR A 115 65.78 -18.74 34.90
C THR A 115 66.28 -17.65 33.95
N ASP A 116 65.42 -16.70 33.56
CA ASP A 116 65.68 -15.81 32.42
C ASP A 116 65.82 -14.31 32.78
N SER A 117 65.69 -13.90 34.04
CA SER A 117 65.66 -12.47 34.47
C SER A 117 64.70 -11.56 33.68
N LEU A 118 63.80 -12.14 32.88
CA LEU A 118 62.88 -11.46 31.97
C LEU A 118 61.54 -11.23 32.66
N PHE A 119 61.07 -9.99 32.60
CA PHE A 119 59.81 -9.55 33.17
C PHE A 119 58.89 -9.11 32.02
N TYR A 120 57.74 -9.76 31.88
CA TYR A 120 56.75 -9.37 30.88
C TYR A 120 55.55 -8.75 31.56
N HIS A 121 55.33 -7.46 31.31
CA HIS A 121 54.14 -6.75 31.76
C HIS A 121 53.17 -6.62 30.59
N THR A 122 51.98 -7.20 30.72
CA THR A 122 50.95 -7.27 29.69
C THR A 122 49.57 -7.20 30.32
N GLY A 123 48.52 -6.96 29.54
CA GLY A 123 47.15 -6.91 30.05
C GLY A 123 46.22 -6.14 29.13
N ALA A 124 44.96 -5.97 29.53
CA ALA A 124 43.98 -5.15 28.82
C ALA A 124 44.26 -3.64 28.98
N ASN A 125 45.01 -3.23 30.02
CA ASN A 125 45.43 -1.84 30.23
C ASN A 125 46.66 -1.44 29.41
N HIS A 126 47.35 -2.40 28.81
CA HIS A 126 48.55 -2.19 28.02
C HIS A 126 48.27 -2.31 26.52
N PRO A 127 48.98 -1.55 25.66
CA PRO A 127 48.90 -1.74 24.21
C PRO A 127 49.12 -3.21 23.82
N PHE A 128 48.24 -3.73 22.96
CA PHE A 128 48.26 -5.11 22.48
C PHE A 128 49.59 -5.49 21.79
N THR A 129 50.25 -4.51 21.18
CA THR A 129 51.55 -4.66 20.52
C THR A 129 52.70 -4.95 21.49
N GLN A 130 52.53 -4.74 22.79
CA GLN A 130 53.53 -5.06 23.83
C GLN A 130 53.52 -6.54 24.23
N LYS A 131 52.56 -7.33 23.75
CA LYS A 131 52.47 -8.77 24.06
C LYS A 131 53.60 -9.55 23.40
N GLN A 132 54.14 -10.55 24.12
CA GLN A 132 55.10 -11.52 23.59
C GLN A 132 54.55 -12.29 22.38
N PHE A 133 53.24 -12.58 22.38
CA PHE A 133 52.52 -13.17 21.26
C PHE A 133 51.34 -12.28 20.88
N LEU A 134 51.20 -11.94 19.60
CA LEU A 134 50.09 -11.15 19.05
C LEU A 134 48.81 -11.98 18.96
N PHE A 135 48.31 -12.41 20.12
CA PHE A 135 47.08 -13.18 20.26
C PHE A 135 46.25 -12.63 21.42
N LYS A 136 44.93 -12.79 21.33
CA LYS A 136 43.98 -12.21 22.29
C LYS A 136 44.22 -12.68 23.73
N ASN A 137 44.55 -13.96 23.92
CA ASN A 137 44.90 -14.54 25.22
C ASN A 137 46.36 -14.21 25.59
N GLN A 138 46.71 -14.33 26.87
CA GLN A 138 48.05 -14.04 27.35
C GLN A 138 48.87 -15.32 27.32
N PHE A 139 49.93 -15.36 26.51
CA PHE A 139 50.80 -16.51 26.33
C PHE A 139 52.21 -16.16 26.78
N PHE A 140 52.80 -17.04 27.58
CA PHE A 140 54.19 -16.93 28.03
C PHE A 140 54.94 -18.19 27.62
N ASN A 141 56.07 -18.01 26.94
CA ASN A 141 56.91 -19.12 26.50
C ASN A 141 57.72 -19.66 27.68
N ILE A 142 57.74 -20.98 27.85
CA ILE A 142 58.48 -21.70 28.88
C ILE A 142 59.31 -22.77 28.17
N GLY A 143 60.63 -22.60 28.16
CA GLY A 143 61.56 -23.60 27.66
C GLY A 143 62.25 -24.30 28.83
N LEU A 144 62.21 -25.62 28.86
CA LEU A 144 62.90 -26.43 29.88
C LEU A 144 63.78 -27.48 29.21
N SER A 145 65.05 -27.52 29.58
CA SER A 145 66.02 -28.54 29.18
C SER A 145 65.72 -29.88 29.89
N PRO A 146 66.24 -31.01 29.40
CA PRO A 146 66.08 -32.31 30.07
C PRO A 146 66.56 -32.26 31.53
N GLY A 147 65.74 -32.70 32.48
CA GLY A 147 66.02 -32.68 33.93
C GLY A 147 65.93 -31.31 34.61
N GLU A 148 65.60 -30.24 33.88
CA GLU A 148 65.55 -28.88 34.41
C GLU A 148 64.28 -28.63 35.23
N GLN A 149 64.44 -27.94 36.37
CA GLN A 149 63.34 -27.45 37.22
C GLN A 149 63.27 -25.92 37.15
N GLY A 150 62.16 -25.39 36.66
CA GLY A 150 61.91 -23.95 36.58
C GLY A 150 60.85 -23.47 37.58
N LEU A 151 61.07 -22.30 38.17
CA LEU A 151 60.10 -21.62 39.03
C LEU A 151 59.55 -20.38 38.32
N TYR A 152 58.25 -20.35 38.13
CA TYR A 152 57.54 -19.26 37.46
C TYR A 152 56.54 -18.62 38.40
N CYS A 153 56.49 -17.29 38.39
CA CYS A 153 55.51 -16.53 39.16
C CYS A 153 54.78 -15.56 38.24
N PHE A 154 53.52 -15.25 38.56
CA PHE A 154 52.82 -14.17 37.89
C PHE A 154 51.96 -13.40 38.88
N LYS A 155 51.91 -12.08 38.71
CA LYS A 155 51.04 -11.15 39.45
C LYS A 155 49.87 -10.80 38.54
N VAL A 156 48.65 -10.93 39.06
CA VAL A 156 47.43 -10.50 38.38
C VAL A 156 46.79 -9.41 39.22
N ALA A 157 46.56 -8.25 38.62
CA ALA A 157 45.78 -7.18 39.22
C ALA A 157 44.62 -6.85 38.28
N SER A 158 43.40 -6.93 38.79
CA SER A 158 42.20 -6.56 38.04
C SER A 158 41.13 -6.00 38.95
N GLN A 159 40.65 -4.80 38.65
CA GLN A 159 39.56 -4.15 39.37
C GLN A 159 38.19 -4.49 38.78
N GLU A 160 38.13 -4.79 37.48
CA GLU A 160 36.87 -4.80 36.74
C GLU A 160 36.41 -6.22 36.35
N TYR A 161 37.34 -7.13 36.03
CA TYR A 161 37.04 -8.48 35.52
C TYR A 161 38.26 -9.39 35.78
N PRO A 162 38.21 -10.40 36.68
CA PRO A 162 37.36 -11.56 36.42
C PRO A 162 36.80 -12.30 37.66
N SER A 163 35.72 -13.06 37.49
CA SER A 163 35.32 -14.11 38.46
C SER A 163 36.00 -15.47 38.18
N TYR A 164 36.70 -15.61 37.04
CA TYR A 164 37.37 -16.83 36.60
C TYR A 164 38.66 -16.55 35.80
N LEU A 165 39.75 -17.23 36.18
CA LEU A 165 41.05 -17.13 35.50
C LEU A 165 41.51 -18.53 35.04
N PRO A 166 41.16 -18.96 33.81
CA PRO A 166 41.62 -20.23 33.26
C PRO A 166 43.11 -20.15 32.96
N ILE A 167 43.89 -20.98 33.65
CA ILE A 167 45.32 -21.08 33.46
C ILE A 167 45.65 -22.51 33.04
N SER A 168 46.38 -22.64 31.95
CA SER A 168 46.81 -23.95 31.47
C SER A 168 48.22 -23.92 30.90
N LEU A 169 48.91 -25.05 31.02
CA LEU A 169 50.22 -25.26 30.43
C LEU A 169 50.06 -26.25 29.29
N ASN A 170 50.52 -25.87 28.10
CA ASN A 170 50.32 -26.66 26.89
C ASN A 170 51.61 -26.73 26.06
N PRO A 171 51.89 -27.85 25.39
CA PRO A 171 52.92 -27.90 24.36
C PRO A 171 52.65 -26.88 23.26
N LYS A 172 53.69 -26.18 22.81
CA LYS A 172 53.57 -25.14 21.78
C LYS A 172 52.88 -25.61 20.48
N PRO A 173 53.13 -26.83 19.94
CA PRO A 173 52.41 -27.33 18.76
C PRO A 173 50.89 -27.47 19.00
N LEU A 174 50.49 -27.85 20.21
CA LEU A 174 49.08 -27.98 20.58
C LEU A 174 48.39 -26.61 20.62
N VAL A 175 49.07 -25.58 21.14
CA VAL A 175 48.56 -24.20 21.14
C VAL A 175 48.39 -23.66 19.73
N LEU A 176 49.38 -23.84 18.85
CA LEU A 176 49.28 -23.41 17.45
C LEU A 176 48.08 -24.07 16.73
N LYS A 177 47.85 -25.37 16.96
CA LYS A 177 46.68 -26.08 16.45
C LYS A 177 45.37 -25.52 17.01
N LYS A 178 45.30 -25.25 18.33
CA LYS A 178 44.13 -24.63 18.98
C LYS A 178 43.83 -23.24 18.38
N VAL A 179 44.84 -22.39 18.20
CA VAL A 179 44.72 -21.05 17.61
C VAL A 179 44.19 -21.12 16.18
N ARG A 180 44.75 -22.00 15.34
CA ARG A 180 44.29 -22.17 13.94
C ARG A 180 42.83 -22.63 13.87
N ASN A 181 42.46 -23.64 14.66
CA ASN A 181 41.09 -24.13 14.69
C ASN A 181 40.12 -23.05 15.17
N TYR A 182 40.51 -22.31 16.21
CA TYR A 182 39.72 -21.20 16.73
C TYR A 182 39.47 -20.13 15.66
N ALA A 183 40.50 -19.72 14.92
CA ALA A 183 40.36 -18.73 13.84
C ALA A 183 39.38 -19.20 12.75
N PHE A 184 39.47 -20.46 12.32
CA PHE A 184 38.54 -21.04 11.34
C PHE A 184 37.09 -21.03 11.84
N PHE A 185 36.83 -21.56 13.03
CA PHE A 185 35.47 -21.60 13.59
C PHE A 185 34.90 -20.20 13.83
N LYS A 186 35.73 -19.23 14.23
CA LYS A 186 35.29 -17.84 14.44
C LYS A 186 35.03 -17.10 13.13
N GLY A 187 35.86 -17.30 12.11
CA GLY A 187 35.59 -16.76 10.78
C GLY A 187 34.26 -17.27 10.24
N PHE A 188 34.02 -18.59 10.33
CA PHE A 188 32.74 -19.19 9.94
C PHE A 188 31.55 -18.64 10.73
N TYR A 189 31.71 -18.49 12.05
CA TYR A 189 30.71 -17.87 12.92
C TYR A 189 30.34 -16.45 12.45
N ILE A 190 31.33 -15.57 12.24
CA ILE A 190 31.08 -14.18 11.81
C ILE A 190 30.37 -14.15 10.44
N SER A 191 30.76 -15.01 9.50
CA SER A 191 30.15 -15.09 8.17
C SER A 191 28.66 -15.46 8.20
N ILE A 192 28.28 -16.44 9.04
CA ILE A 192 26.87 -16.82 9.24
C ILE A 192 26.06 -15.63 9.75
N PHE A 193 26.61 -14.89 10.72
CA PHE A 193 25.92 -13.74 11.30
C PHE A 193 25.79 -12.56 10.33
N LEU A 194 26.81 -12.30 9.51
CA LEU A 194 26.75 -11.29 8.46
C LEU A 194 25.65 -11.63 7.44
N PHE A 195 25.55 -12.91 7.04
CA PHE A 195 24.47 -13.38 6.19
C PHE A 195 23.08 -13.12 6.81
N PHE A 196 22.92 -13.28 8.13
CA PHE A 196 21.65 -12.98 8.80
C PHE A 196 21.30 -11.49 8.78
N VAL A 197 22.27 -10.62 9.01
CA VAL A 197 22.04 -9.16 8.93
C VAL A 197 21.57 -8.78 7.52
N ILE A 198 22.19 -9.34 6.47
CA ILE A 198 21.78 -9.13 5.08
C ILE A 198 20.35 -9.65 4.85
N MET A 199 20.05 -10.87 5.30
CA MET A 199 18.72 -11.47 5.14
C MET A 199 17.62 -10.64 5.83
N LEU A 200 17.88 -10.11 7.04
CA LEU A 200 16.94 -9.25 7.76
C LEU A 200 16.73 -7.90 7.06
N PHE A 201 17.77 -7.37 6.42
CA PHE A 201 17.65 -6.15 5.62
C PHE A 201 16.82 -6.38 4.34
N LEU A 202 16.99 -7.54 3.68
CA LEU A 202 16.12 -7.93 2.58
C LEU A 202 14.66 -8.08 3.03
N LEU A 203 14.43 -8.70 4.19
CA LEU A 203 13.12 -8.84 4.80
C LEU A 203 12.45 -7.49 5.06
N TRP A 204 13.18 -6.52 5.59
CA TRP A 204 12.68 -5.16 5.73
C TRP A 204 12.18 -4.59 4.40
N LYS A 205 12.95 -4.78 3.31
CA LYS A 205 12.58 -4.31 1.97
C LYS A 205 11.33 -5.01 1.40
N PHE A 206 11.11 -6.28 1.73
CA PHE A 206 9.96 -7.05 1.26
C PHE A 206 8.67 -6.79 2.08
N GLU A 207 8.78 -6.68 3.40
CA GLU A 207 7.65 -6.55 4.32
C GLU A 207 7.31 -5.09 4.68
N ASP A 208 8.13 -4.13 4.26
CA ASP A 208 8.06 -2.70 4.63
C ASP A 208 7.94 -2.48 6.17
N ASN A 209 8.52 -3.40 6.94
CA ASN A 209 8.45 -3.40 8.40
C ASN A 209 9.81 -3.07 9.01
N ILE A 210 9.93 -1.84 9.52
CA ILE A 210 11.18 -1.30 10.09
C ILE A 210 11.70 -2.09 11.30
N SER A 211 10.86 -2.92 11.93
CA SER A 211 11.29 -3.79 13.05
C SER A 211 12.43 -4.71 12.64
N PHE A 212 12.46 -5.19 11.39
CA PHE A 212 13.56 -6.04 10.91
C PHE A 212 14.90 -5.30 10.83
N VAL A 213 14.90 -3.98 10.60
CA VAL A 213 16.10 -3.14 10.64
C VAL A 213 16.67 -3.08 12.06
N PHE A 214 15.82 -2.81 13.05
CA PHE A 214 16.24 -2.76 14.45
C PHE A 214 16.73 -4.11 14.96
N LEU A 215 16.12 -5.22 14.51
CA LEU A 215 16.62 -6.56 14.79
C LEU A 215 18.00 -6.82 14.16
N GLY A 216 18.20 -6.38 12.91
CA GLY A 216 19.50 -6.44 12.24
C GLY A 216 20.57 -5.63 12.98
N LEU A 217 20.25 -4.40 13.39
CA LEU A 217 21.15 -3.56 14.19
C LEU A 217 21.47 -4.17 15.55
N PHE A 218 20.48 -4.76 16.22
CA PHE A 218 20.69 -5.51 17.46
C PHE A 218 21.66 -6.69 17.25
N LEU A 219 21.52 -7.44 16.16
CA LEU A 219 22.44 -8.53 15.83
C LEU A 219 23.86 -8.03 15.53
N VAL A 220 24.02 -6.94 14.78
CA VAL A 220 25.32 -6.30 14.54
C VAL A 220 25.97 -5.92 15.86
N HIS A 221 25.22 -5.24 16.72
CA HIS A 221 25.66 -4.88 18.05
C HIS A 221 26.09 -6.11 18.87
N TRP A 222 25.29 -7.17 18.86
CA TRP A 222 25.58 -8.41 19.59
C TRP A 222 26.87 -9.06 19.10
N ILE A 223 27.12 -9.08 17.78
CA ILE A 223 28.37 -9.56 17.21
C ILE A 223 29.54 -8.74 17.74
N LEU A 224 29.44 -7.40 17.68
CA LEU A 224 30.48 -6.50 18.18
C LEU A 224 30.78 -6.73 19.67
N TYR A 225 29.75 -6.93 20.48
CA TYR A 225 29.91 -7.26 21.90
C TYR A 225 30.63 -8.59 22.13
N ASN A 226 30.29 -9.65 21.39
CA ASN A 226 30.98 -10.93 21.50
C ASN A 226 32.44 -10.85 21.02
N LEU A 227 32.70 -10.16 19.91
CA LEU A 227 34.06 -9.93 19.40
C LEU A 227 34.90 -9.12 20.39
N TRP A 228 34.30 -8.12 21.04
CA TRP A 228 34.96 -7.35 22.08
C TRP A 228 35.28 -8.22 23.30
N ARG A 229 34.29 -8.93 23.86
CA ARG A 229 34.46 -9.80 25.04
C ARG A 229 35.53 -10.87 24.81
N GLU A 230 35.64 -11.37 23.59
CA GLU A 230 36.66 -12.36 23.22
C GLU A 230 38.05 -11.77 22.94
N GLY A 231 38.22 -10.45 23.00
CA GLY A 231 39.48 -9.74 22.77
C GLY A 231 39.85 -9.55 21.30
N ILE A 232 38.96 -9.90 20.36
CA ILE A 232 39.21 -9.79 18.91
C ILE A 232 39.22 -8.32 18.48
N ILE A 233 38.29 -7.51 19.01
CA ILE A 233 38.25 -6.06 18.75
C ILE A 233 39.57 -5.42 19.18
N PHE A 234 40.08 -5.79 20.35
CA PHE A 234 41.35 -5.27 20.85
C PHE A 234 42.53 -5.73 19.99
N GLN A 235 42.54 -6.99 19.56
CA GLN A 235 43.61 -7.56 18.72
C GLN A 235 43.71 -6.89 17.34
N TYR A 236 42.58 -6.64 16.65
CA TYR A 236 42.59 -6.22 15.25
C TYR A 236 42.19 -4.77 15.01
N PHE A 237 41.31 -4.19 15.82
CA PHE A 237 40.73 -2.86 15.56
C PHE A 237 41.30 -1.78 16.49
N LEU A 238 41.55 -2.10 17.76
CA LEU A 238 42.01 -1.14 18.77
C LEU A 238 43.34 -1.52 19.45
N PRO A 239 44.37 -2.03 18.73
CA PRO A 239 45.55 -2.62 19.38
C PRO A 239 46.38 -1.64 20.22
N ASN A 240 46.38 -0.35 19.89
CA ASN A 240 47.20 0.66 20.60
C ASN A 240 46.39 1.51 21.59
N LEU A 241 45.09 1.26 21.74
CA LEU A 241 44.17 2.13 22.49
C LEU A 241 43.43 1.34 23.60
N PRO A 242 44.14 0.90 24.66
CA PRO A 242 43.56 0.07 25.73
C PRO A 242 42.38 0.76 26.44
N ARG A 243 42.49 2.06 26.74
CA ARG A 243 41.41 2.85 27.36
C ARG A 243 40.16 2.92 26.49
N VAL A 244 40.31 3.07 25.18
CA VAL A 244 39.18 3.12 24.23
C VAL A 244 38.52 1.75 24.12
N ASN A 245 39.31 0.67 24.12
CA ASN A 245 38.77 -0.69 24.11
C ASN A 245 37.92 -1.00 25.35
N LEU A 246 38.35 -0.56 26.53
CA LEU A 246 37.57 -0.70 27.77
C LEU A 246 36.26 0.11 27.72
N LEU A 247 36.33 1.37 27.26
CA LEU A 247 35.13 2.22 27.10
C LEU A 247 34.15 1.63 26.08
N PHE A 248 34.65 1.15 24.94
CA PHE A 248 33.86 0.53 23.88
C PHE A 248 33.03 -0.65 24.40
N GLY A 249 33.62 -1.53 25.19
CA GLY A 249 32.92 -2.64 25.83
C GLY A 249 31.81 -2.22 26.77
N LYS A 250 32.10 -1.23 27.63
CA LYS A 250 31.15 -0.69 28.60
C LYS A 250 29.94 -0.04 27.90
N SER A 251 30.15 0.64 26.78
CA SER A 251 29.09 1.29 26.01
C SER A 251 28.27 0.32 25.15
N LEU A 252 28.87 -0.79 24.70
CA LEU A 252 28.18 -1.75 23.85
C LEU A 252 26.96 -2.34 24.57
N TYR A 253 27.15 -2.89 25.77
CA TYR A 253 26.08 -3.56 26.51
C TYR A 253 24.75 -2.79 26.57
N PRO A 254 24.71 -1.51 27.01
CA PRO A 254 23.46 -0.75 27.06
C PRO A 254 22.86 -0.41 25.68
N ILE A 255 23.70 -0.20 24.65
CA ILE A 255 23.22 0.02 23.28
C ILE A 255 22.42 -1.18 22.79
N GLY A 256 22.85 -2.40 23.12
CA GLY A 256 22.12 -3.63 22.80
C GLY A 256 20.74 -3.70 23.45
N VAL A 257 20.66 -3.33 24.73
CA VAL A 257 19.39 -3.29 25.48
C VAL A 257 18.42 -2.29 24.85
N LEU A 258 18.92 -1.11 24.47
CA LEU A 258 18.13 -0.06 23.81
C LEU A 258 17.63 -0.51 22.43
N LEU A 259 18.51 -1.09 21.60
CA LEU A 259 18.13 -1.60 20.27
C LEU A 259 17.08 -2.71 20.36
N LEU A 260 17.21 -3.62 21.33
CA LEU A 260 16.23 -4.68 21.59
C LEU A 260 14.88 -4.09 22.02
N ALA A 261 14.88 -3.11 22.92
CA ALA A 261 13.65 -2.47 23.38
C ALA A 261 12.95 -1.67 22.26
N ILE A 262 13.71 -0.98 21.40
CA ILE A 262 13.20 -0.28 20.22
C ILE A 262 12.59 -1.28 19.23
N PHE A 263 13.29 -2.39 18.93
CA PHE A 263 12.77 -3.47 18.10
C PHE A 263 11.40 -3.94 18.58
N ILE A 264 11.30 -4.28 19.87
CA ILE A 264 10.07 -4.76 20.50
C ILE A 264 8.94 -3.73 20.37
N ARG A 265 9.24 -2.44 20.61
CA ARG A 265 8.26 -1.35 20.48
C ARG A 265 7.72 -1.24 19.05
N PHE A 266 8.58 -1.11 18.05
CA PHE A 266 8.14 -0.94 16.65
C PHE A 266 7.35 -2.15 16.15
N TYR A 267 7.76 -3.33 16.58
CA TYR A 267 7.07 -4.57 16.25
C TYR A 267 5.63 -4.61 16.79
N PHE A 268 5.40 -4.18 18.03
CA PHE A 268 4.06 -4.16 18.62
C PHE A 268 3.20 -2.96 18.20
N VAL A 269 3.82 -1.81 17.89
CA VAL A 269 3.13 -0.63 17.34
C VAL A 269 2.55 -0.92 15.95
N ALA A 270 3.25 -1.70 15.13
CA ALA A 270 2.76 -2.12 13.81
C ALA A 270 1.48 -2.97 13.86
N LYS A 271 1.09 -3.54 15.01
CA LYS A 271 -0.03 -4.50 15.13
C LYS A 271 -1.21 -4.04 15.99
N ARG A 272 -1.41 -2.74 16.21
CA ARG A 272 -2.54 -2.18 17.02
C ARG A 272 -2.72 -2.93 18.36
N THR A 273 -1.67 -2.96 19.17
CA THR A 273 -1.72 -3.53 20.53
C THR A 273 -2.22 -2.53 21.57
N ASN A 274 -2.60 -3.04 22.75
CA ASN A 274 -3.11 -2.27 23.89
C ASN A 274 -2.13 -1.16 24.33
N ASN A 275 -2.65 0.05 24.56
CA ASN A 275 -1.89 1.23 24.97
C ASN A 275 -1.05 1.02 26.24
N LEU A 276 -1.51 0.19 27.18
CA LEU A 276 -0.79 -0.11 28.42
C LEU A 276 0.57 -0.77 28.12
N LEU A 277 0.56 -1.78 27.25
CA LEU A 277 1.74 -2.54 26.88
C LEU A 277 2.78 -1.65 26.17
N ARG A 278 2.31 -0.80 25.26
CA ARG A 278 3.12 0.19 24.54
C ARG A 278 3.78 1.19 25.49
N ASN A 279 3.04 1.68 26.49
CA ASN A 279 3.56 2.63 27.46
C ASN A 279 4.57 1.97 28.40
N SER A 280 4.37 0.72 28.80
CA SER A 280 5.34 -0.05 29.59
C SER A 280 6.67 -0.22 28.86
N PHE A 281 6.65 -0.53 27.55
CA PHE A 281 7.89 -0.59 26.75
C PHE A 281 8.55 0.78 26.59
N THR A 282 7.77 1.85 26.50
CA THR A 282 8.32 3.22 26.42
C THR A 282 9.00 3.63 27.71
N LEU A 283 8.36 3.36 28.87
CA LEU A 283 8.94 3.57 30.19
C LEU A 283 10.22 2.74 30.36
N TYR A 284 10.22 1.51 29.88
CA TYR A 284 11.39 0.65 29.91
C TYR A 284 12.55 1.21 29.07
N ILE A 285 12.29 1.69 27.84
CA ILE A 285 13.31 2.36 27.01
C ILE A 285 13.94 3.53 27.78
N VAL A 286 13.14 4.32 28.49
CA VAL A 286 13.63 5.43 29.31
C VAL A 286 14.52 4.91 30.44
N ILE A 287 14.07 3.91 31.20
CA ILE A 287 14.84 3.30 32.30
C ILE A 287 16.18 2.73 31.78
N SER A 288 16.17 2.00 30.67
CA SER A 288 17.38 1.45 30.06
C SER A 288 18.31 2.52 29.52
N SER A 289 17.78 3.62 28.99
CA SER A 289 18.60 4.75 28.54
C SER A 289 19.26 5.46 29.72
N VAL A 290 18.54 5.64 30.82
CA VAL A 290 19.11 6.18 32.07
C VAL A 290 20.17 5.23 32.63
N PHE A 291 19.89 3.93 32.64
CA PHE A 291 20.85 2.92 33.07
C PHE A 291 22.11 2.90 32.20
N ALA A 292 21.95 3.02 30.88
CA ALA A 292 23.04 3.14 29.92
C ALA A 292 23.97 4.31 30.24
N ILE A 293 23.38 5.47 30.54
CA ILE A 293 24.11 6.67 30.91
C ILE A 293 24.82 6.47 32.25
N LEU A 294 24.13 5.93 33.25
CA LEU A 294 24.70 5.65 34.57
C LEU A 294 25.86 4.65 34.48
N GLN A 295 25.80 3.65 33.59
CA GLN A 295 26.86 2.66 33.40
C GLN A 295 28.14 3.26 32.82
N ILE A 296 28.06 4.40 32.11
CA ILE A 296 29.24 5.14 31.66
C ILE A 296 29.96 5.78 32.84
N PHE A 297 29.27 6.12 33.94
CA PHE A 297 29.87 6.79 35.11
C PHE A 297 30.15 5.85 36.29
N ILE A 298 29.35 4.79 36.46
CA ILE A 298 29.47 3.83 37.56
C ILE A 298 30.29 2.63 37.08
N HIS A 299 31.53 2.54 37.57
CA HIS A 299 32.51 1.53 37.15
C HIS A 299 32.51 0.28 38.04
N ASP A 300 31.34 -0.14 38.52
CA ASP A 300 31.21 -1.25 39.46
C ASP A 300 30.69 -2.54 38.81
N TYR A 301 31.32 -3.67 39.11
CA TYR A 301 31.00 -4.97 38.51
C TYR A 301 29.59 -5.50 38.87
N PRO A 302 29.13 -5.41 40.14
CA PRO A 302 27.73 -5.57 40.52
C PRO A 302 26.74 -4.75 39.69
N PHE A 303 27.09 -3.50 39.36
CA PHE A 303 26.23 -2.63 38.53
C PHE A 303 26.09 -3.17 37.11
N PHE A 304 27.18 -3.64 36.50
CA PHE A 304 27.15 -4.35 35.21
C PHE A 304 26.25 -5.61 35.25
N TYR A 305 26.35 -6.41 36.32
CA TYR A 305 25.52 -7.61 36.48
C TYR A 305 24.02 -7.28 36.64
N PHE A 306 23.68 -6.20 37.36
CA PHE A 306 22.31 -5.71 37.45
C PHE A 306 21.73 -5.37 36.06
N GLY A 307 22.53 -4.79 35.16
CA GLY A 307 22.17 -4.58 33.77
C GLY A 307 21.75 -5.87 33.05
N THR A 308 22.51 -6.95 33.22
CA THR A 308 22.19 -8.28 32.65
C THR A 308 20.87 -8.86 33.14
N LEU A 309 20.53 -8.63 34.41
CA LEU A 309 19.25 -9.02 34.98
C LEU A 309 18.07 -8.24 34.36
N THR A 310 18.25 -6.95 34.08
CA THR A 310 17.20 -6.13 33.46
C THR A 310 16.88 -6.58 32.02
N MET A 311 17.88 -7.02 31.25
CA MET A 311 17.68 -7.57 29.90
C MET A 311 16.88 -8.88 29.94
N PHE A 312 17.14 -9.74 30.93
CA PHE A 312 16.36 -10.96 31.15
C PHE A 312 14.90 -10.62 31.47
N LEU A 313 14.67 -9.59 32.30
CA LEU A 313 13.33 -9.11 32.62
C LEU A 313 12.56 -8.65 31.36
N ILE A 314 13.22 -8.00 30.38
CA ILE A 314 12.60 -7.67 29.09
C ILE A 314 12.15 -8.91 28.35
N LEU A 315 13.02 -9.92 28.25
CA LEU A 315 12.71 -11.14 27.50
C LEU A 315 11.52 -11.86 28.12
N VAL A 316 11.41 -11.86 29.46
CA VAL A 316 10.22 -12.34 30.18
C VAL A 316 8.99 -11.50 29.84
N ILE A 317 9.06 -10.17 29.97
CA ILE A 317 7.94 -9.25 29.70
C ILE A 317 7.50 -9.36 28.23
N PHE A 318 8.44 -9.50 27.30
CA PHE A 318 8.21 -9.72 25.88
C PHE A 318 7.51 -11.05 25.61
N SER A 319 7.93 -12.13 26.27
CA SER A 319 7.28 -13.45 26.18
C SER A 319 5.84 -13.40 26.66
N VAL A 320 5.60 -12.79 27.83
CA VAL A 320 4.27 -12.62 28.41
C VAL A 320 3.40 -11.75 27.51
N SER A 321 3.97 -10.69 26.92
CA SER A 321 3.32 -9.80 25.96
C SER A 321 2.86 -10.52 24.69
N ILE A 322 3.70 -11.40 24.13
CA ILE A 322 3.34 -12.23 22.97
C ILE A 322 2.19 -13.17 23.32
N LEU A 323 2.27 -13.85 24.47
CA LEU A 323 1.24 -14.79 24.93
C LEU A 323 -0.12 -14.11 25.11
N TYR A 324 -0.14 -12.91 25.71
CA TYR A 324 -1.36 -12.15 26.00
C TYR A 324 -1.93 -11.40 24.80
N SER A 325 -1.17 -11.23 23.71
CA SER A 325 -1.68 -10.57 22.50
C SER A 325 -2.70 -11.48 21.78
N GLN A 326 -3.98 -11.09 21.87
CA GLN A 326 -5.11 -11.76 21.21
C GLN A 326 -5.18 -11.47 19.69
N ASN A 327 -4.51 -10.41 19.23
CA ASN A 327 -4.52 -9.96 17.81
C ASN A 327 -3.45 -10.64 16.92
N LEU A 328 -2.55 -11.46 17.47
CA LEU A 328 -1.66 -12.30 16.66
C LEU A 328 -2.43 -13.53 16.16
N LYS A 329 -3.35 -13.35 15.20
CA LYS A 329 -4.13 -14.43 14.58
C LYS A 329 -3.28 -15.54 13.93
N ASN A 330 -1.98 -15.31 13.73
CA ASN A 330 -1.07 -16.27 13.11
C ASN A 330 -0.36 -17.16 14.13
N LEU A 331 -0.93 -18.34 14.37
CA LEU A 331 -0.38 -19.42 15.20
C LEU A 331 1.13 -19.73 14.97
N PRO A 332 1.62 -19.91 13.72
CA PRO A 332 3.02 -20.31 13.48
C PRO A 332 4.05 -19.21 13.78
N PHE A 333 3.65 -17.95 13.69
CA PHE A 333 4.53 -16.82 13.99
C PHE A 333 4.60 -16.55 15.50
N LYS A 334 3.46 -16.71 16.20
CA LYS A 334 3.38 -16.64 17.66
C LYS A 334 4.24 -17.72 18.31
N SER A 335 4.18 -18.97 17.83
CA SER A 335 5.02 -20.08 18.32
C SER A 335 6.50 -19.87 18.01
N SER A 336 6.83 -19.35 16.83
CA SER A 336 8.22 -19.03 16.45
C SER A 336 8.83 -17.95 17.35
N MET A 337 8.10 -16.89 17.66
CA MET A 337 8.61 -15.83 18.54
C MET A 337 8.78 -16.32 19.99
N ILE A 338 7.88 -17.18 20.48
CA ILE A 338 8.06 -17.82 21.79
C ILE A 338 9.31 -18.72 21.77
N ALA A 339 9.50 -19.51 20.72
CA ALA A 339 10.67 -20.36 20.58
C ALA A 339 11.99 -19.55 20.57
N VAL A 340 12.01 -18.40 19.90
CA VAL A 340 13.16 -17.47 19.94
C VAL A 340 13.49 -17.05 21.37
N VAL A 341 12.49 -16.63 22.14
CA VAL A 341 12.77 -16.16 23.50
C VAL A 341 13.20 -17.30 24.42
N VAL A 342 12.60 -18.48 24.27
CA VAL A 342 13.01 -19.68 24.98
C VAL A 342 14.46 -20.04 24.66
N VAL A 343 14.87 -19.95 23.39
CA VAL A 343 16.26 -20.18 22.97
C VAL A 343 17.21 -19.18 23.61
N LEU A 344 16.87 -17.88 23.61
CA LEU A 344 17.69 -16.84 24.26
C LEU A 344 17.76 -17.03 25.80
N MET A 345 16.68 -17.48 26.42
CA MET A 345 16.64 -17.80 27.85
C MET A 345 17.47 -19.05 28.18
N LEU A 346 17.39 -20.09 27.35
CA LEU A 346 18.19 -21.31 27.49
C LEU A 346 19.67 -21.02 27.28
N GLU A 347 20.03 -20.14 26.33
CA GLU A 347 21.41 -19.67 26.15
C GLU A 347 21.91 -18.97 27.43
N TYR A 348 21.14 -18.00 27.95
CA TYR A 348 21.51 -17.29 29.18
C TYR A 348 21.60 -18.21 30.40
N PHE A 349 20.62 -19.11 30.58
CA PHE A 349 20.61 -20.07 31.68
C PHE A 349 21.77 -21.06 31.56
N SER A 350 22.08 -21.52 30.34
CA SER A 350 23.26 -22.37 30.11
C SER A 350 24.53 -21.63 30.51
N ARG A 351 24.71 -20.37 30.10
CA ARG A 351 25.88 -19.57 30.51
C ARG A 351 25.96 -19.33 32.01
N ALA A 352 24.84 -18.99 32.65
CA ALA A 352 24.78 -18.82 34.09
C ALA A 352 25.14 -20.15 34.78
N PHE A 353 24.56 -21.26 34.36
CA PHE A 353 24.86 -22.58 34.87
C PHE A 353 26.34 -22.94 34.70
N PHE A 354 26.92 -22.77 33.51
CA PHE A 354 28.33 -23.09 33.24
C PHE A 354 29.32 -22.17 33.97
N ASN A 355 28.97 -20.91 34.22
CA ASN A 355 29.77 -20.02 35.06
C ASN A 355 29.84 -20.51 36.52
N TYR A 356 28.84 -21.25 37.01
CA TYR A 356 28.75 -21.72 38.40
C TYR A 356 29.01 -23.22 38.60
N SER A 357 28.92 -24.06 37.54
CA SER A 357 28.70 -25.51 37.69
C SER A 357 29.83 -26.45 37.22
N VAL A 358 31.12 -26.06 37.28
CA VAL A 358 32.34 -26.94 37.24
C VAL A 358 33.25 -26.82 35.98
N LYS A 359 34.57 -26.77 36.25
CA LYS A 359 35.79 -26.85 35.39
C LYS A 359 35.71 -26.14 34.05
N GLY A 360 36.46 -25.05 33.91
CA GLY A 360 36.59 -24.26 32.67
C GLY A 360 36.57 -25.07 31.38
N PHE A 361 35.46 -24.94 30.66
CA PHE A 361 35.30 -25.45 29.32
C PHE A 361 34.86 -24.31 28.40
N GLY A 362 35.82 -23.45 28.04
CA GLY A 362 35.59 -22.41 27.02
C GLY A 362 35.18 -22.99 25.65
N PHE A 363 35.44 -24.28 25.40
CA PHE A 363 35.06 -24.95 24.15
C PHE A 363 33.57 -25.36 24.10
N LEU A 364 32.99 -25.86 25.21
CA LEU A 364 31.57 -26.24 25.25
C LEU A 364 30.66 -25.00 25.19
N ASP A 365 31.07 -23.88 25.81
CA ASP A 365 30.33 -22.61 25.77
C ASP A 365 30.20 -22.09 24.32
N VAL A 366 31.27 -22.18 23.52
CA VAL A 366 31.23 -21.84 22.09
C VAL A 366 30.32 -22.80 21.32
N GLN A 367 30.38 -24.11 21.58
CA GLN A 367 29.53 -25.10 20.88
C GLN A 367 28.04 -24.95 21.21
N LEU A 368 27.70 -24.70 22.49
CA LEU A 368 26.33 -24.46 22.93
C LEU A 368 25.80 -23.15 22.38
N SER A 369 26.61 -22.10 22.41
CA SER A 369 26.25 -20.82 21.80
C SER A 369 25.96 -21.00 20.30
N VAL A 370 26.84 -21.66 19.54
CA VAL A 370 26.62 -21.99 18.12
C VAL A 370 25.35 -22.80 17.90
N PHE A 371 25.08 -23.79 18.76
CA PHE A 371 23.85 -24.59 18.69
C PHE A 371 22.59 -23.73 18.87
N PHE A 372 22.52 -22.90 19.92
CA PHE A 372 21.38 -22.01 20.13
C PHE A 372 21.19 -21.02 18.97
N TYR A 373 22.29 -20.56 18.36
CA TYR A 373 22.21 -19.70 17.17
C TYR A 373 21.69 -20.42 15.92
N LEU A 374 22.03 -21.70 15.71
CA LEU A 374 21.46 -22.50 14.63
C LEU A 374 19.96 -22.75 14.81
N VAL A 375 19.52 -22.98 16.05
CA VAL A 375 18.08 -23.12 16.37
C VAL A 375 17.36 -21.79 16.14
N PHE A 376 17.92 -20.68 16.63
CA PHE A 376 17.40 -19.33 16.39
C PHE A 376 17.28 -19.04 14.89
N PHE A 377 18.28 -19.44 14.09
CA PHE A 377 18.24 -19.34 12.63
C PHE A 377 17.12 -20.17 12.01
N GLY A 378 16.98 -21.45 12.39
CA GLY A 378 15.91 -22.31 11.86
C GLY A 378 14.53 -21.70 12.08
N ILE A 379 14.34 -21.03 13.21
CA ILE A 379 13.09 -20.34 13.54
C ILE A 379 12.88 -19.08 12.66
N ILE A 380 13.91 -18.22 12.49
CA ILE A 380 13.79 -17.04 11.61
C ILE A 380 13.57 -17.46 10.15
N LEU A 381 14.29 -18.48 9.68
CA LEU A 381 14.14 -19.00 8.32
C LEU A 381 12.74 -19.58 8.11
N TYR A 382 12.19 -20.30 9.08
CA TYR A 382 10.81 -20.79 9.05
C TYR A 382 9.79 -19.64 8.96
N VAL A 383 9.99 -18.58 9.74
CA VAL A 383 9.18 -17.35 9.67
C VAL A 383 9.27 -16.72 8.29
N PHE A 384 10.46 -16.63 7.71
CA PHE A 384 10.69 -16.08 6.37
C PHE A 384 9.96 -16.89 5.29
N LEU A 385 10.15 -18.21 5.27
CA LEU A 385 9.51 -19.10 4.29
C LEU A 385 7.99 -19.11 4.43
N SER A 386 7.48 -19.02 5.67
CA SER A 386 6.03 -18.95 5.92
C SER A 386 5.42 -17.61 5.51
N SER A 387 6.13 -16.49 5.71
CA SER A 387 5.72 -15.17 5.21
C SER A 387 5.62 -15.17 3.68
N ILE A 388 6.67 -15.61 2.97
CA ILE A 388 6.67 -15.68 1.50
C ILE A 388 5.54 -16.56 0.98
N SER A 389 5.37 -17.74 1.57
CA SER A 389 4.30 -18.66 1.18
C SER A 389 2.92 -18.04 1.38
N ARG A 390 2.73 -17.25 2.43
CA ARG A 390 1.48 -16.55 2.68
C ARG A 390 1.22 -15.44 1.67
N SER A 391 2.19 -14.56 1.40
CA SER A 391 2.04 -13.52 0.38
C SER A 391 1.72 -14.12 -0.99
N LYS A 392 2.34 -15.26 -1.33
CA LYS A 392 2.04 -16.01 -2.54
C LYS A 392 0.58 -16.50 -2.56
N ASN A 393 0.09 -17.06 -1.47
CA ASN A 393 -1.28 -17.57 -1.38
C ASN A 393 -2.32 -16.43 -1.43
N GLU A 394 -2.08 -15.31 -0.75
CA GLU A 394 -2.97 -14.14 -0.82
C GLU A 394 -3.06 -13.57 -2.24
N ILE A 395 -1.94 -13.52 -2.97
CA ILE A 395 -1.93 -13.13 -4.39
C ILE A 395 -2.73 -14.13 -5.25
N LEU A 396 -2.60 -15.44 -4.98
CA LEU A 396 -3.36 -16.49 -5.67
C LEU A 396 -4.87 -16.38 -5.41
N ASP A 397 -5.27 -16.08 -4.18
CA ASP A 397 -6.68 -15.89 -3.82
C ASP A 397 -7.25 -14.61 -4.45
N ILE A 398 -6.50 -13.51 -4.42
CA ILE A 398 -6.88 -12.26 -5.12
C ILE A 398 -7.05 -12.54 -6.61
N LYS A 399 -6.12 -13.28 -7.22
CA LYS A 399 -6.18 -13.64 -8.64
C LYS A 399 -7.46 -14.44 -8.95
N ARG A 400 -7.77 -15.47 -8.16
CA ARG A 400 -8.98 -16.29 -8.32
C ARG A 400 -10.26 -15.46 -8.16
N ASN A 401 -10.31 -14.59 -7.15
CA ASN A 401 -11.46 -13.70 -6.94
C ASN A 401 -11.65 -12.72 -8.09
N LEU A 402 -10.55 -12.22 -8.66
CA LEU A 402 -10.58 -11.34 -9.83
C LEU A 402 -11.11 -12.08 -11.06
N GLU A 403 -10.63 -13.30 -11.32
CA GLU A 403 -11.10 -14.15 -12.42
C GLU A 403 -12.62 -14.41 -12.29
N GLN A 404 -13.10 -14.81 -11.10
CA GLN A 404 -14.53 -15.02 -10.87
C GLN A 404 -15.36 -13.73 -11.03
N MET A 405 -14.83 -12.59 -10.59
CA MET A 405 -15.50 -11.29 -10.75
C MET A 405 -15.60 -10.88 -12.21
N VAL A 406 -14.52 -11.09 -12.99
CA VAL A 406 -14.50 -10.83 -14.44
C VAL A 406 -15.52 -11.72 -15.15
N ASP A 407 -15.57 -13.01 -14.84
CA ASP A 407 -16.54 -13.93 -15.44
C ASP A 407 -17.99 -13.53 -15.10
N LYS A 408 -18.26 -13.21 -13.84
CA LYS A 408 -19.58 -12.77 -13.39
C LYS A 408 -20.00 -11.46 -14.05
N ARG A 409 -19.09 -10.49 -14.18
CA ARG A 409 -19.40 -9.19 -14.80
C ARG A 409 -19.57 -9.34 -16.32
N THR A 410 -18.80 -10.21 -16.95
CA THR A 410 -18.95 -10.54 -18.38
C THR A 410 -20.32 -11.16 -18.65
N PHE A 411 -20.78 -12.08 -17.79
CA PHE A 411 -22.13 -12.64 -17.87
C PHE A 411 -23.21 -11.57 -17.70
N GLN A 412 -23.08 -10.69 -16.69
CA GLN A 412 -24.04 -9.61 -16.44
C GLN A 412 -24.13 -8.61 -17.61
N ILE A 413 -22.99 -8.22 -18.18
CA ILE A 413 -22.93 -7.31 -19.33
C ILE A 413 -23.63 -7.94 -20.55
N ASN A 414 -23.42 -9.23 -20.80
CA ASN A 414 -24.07 -9.92 -21.90
C ASN A 414 -25.60 -10.01 -21.70
N ALA A 415 -26.05 -10.32 -20.48
CA ALA A 415 -27.48 -10.33 -20.15
C ALA A 415 -28.12 -8.93 -20.31
N GLN A 416 -27.48 -7.88 -19.79
CA GLN A 416 -27.94 -6.50 -19.97
C GLN A 416 -27.96 -6.07 -21.44
N LYS A 417 -27.00 -6.53 -22.25
CA LYS A 417 -26.96 -6.25 -23.68
C LYS A 417 -28.12 -6.88 -24.43
N GLU A 418 -28.54 -8.08 -24.07
CA GLU A 418 -29.73 -8.71 -24.64
C GLU A 418 -31.02 -8.02 -24.21
N GLU A 419 -31.14 -7.66 -22.93
CA GLU A 419 -32.28 -6.89 -22.42
C GLU A 419 -32.41 -5.53 -23.13
N LEU A 420 -31.29 -4.81 -23.31
CA LEU A 420 -31.27 -3.53 -24.00
C LEU A 420 -31.68 -3.66 -25.48
N ARG A 421 -31.31 -4.76 -26.14
CA ARG A 421 -31.75 -5.06 -27.51
C ARG A 421 -33.25 -5.28 -27.59
N ALA A 422 -33.82 -6.05 -26.66
CA ALA A 422 -35.25 -6.28 -26.59
C ALA A 422 -36.02 -4.97 -26.35
N GLN A 423 -35.56 -4.14 -25.42
CA GLN A 423 -36.14 -2.80 -25.18
C GLN A 423 -36.04 -1.89 -26.41
N HIS A 424 -34.93 -1.96 -27.16
CA HIS A 424 -34.76 -1.17 -28.37
C HIS A 424 -35.74 -1.59 -29.49
N GLU A 425 -35.96 -2.89 -29.66
CA GLU A 425 -36.96 -3.43 -30.60
C GLU A 425 -38.38 -3.03 -30.21
N GLU A 426 -38.73 -3.10 -28.92
CA GLU A 426 -40.03 -2.65 -28.41
C GLU A 426 -40.25 -1.15 -28.65
N LEU A 427 -39.22 -0.34 -28.42
CA LEU A 427 -39.29 1.11 -28.62
C LEU A 427 -39.48 1.48 -30.11
N LEU A 428 -38.87 0.73 -31.02
CA LEU A 428 -39.09 0.91 -32.46
C LEU A 428 -40.55 0.63 -32.84
N LEU A 429 -41.14 -0.44 -32.30
CA LEU A 429 -42.54 -0.77 -32.52
C LEU A 429 -43.48 0.30 -31.95
N GLN A 430 -43.22 0.79 -30.73
CA GLN A 430 -43.99 1.89 -30.13
C GLN A 430 -43.92 3.15 -30.98
N LYS A 431 -42.75 3.49 -31.51
CA LYS A 431 -42.56 4.68 -32.35
C LYS A 431 -43.38 4.61 -33.63
N GLU A 432 -43.43 3.45 -34.30
CA GLU A 432 -44.27 3.24 -35.49
C GLU A 432 -45.76 3.39 -35.16
N THR A 433 -46.19 2.83 -34.03
CA THR A 433 -47.59 2.90 -33.57
C THR A 433 -48.03 4.33 -33.28
N LEU A 434 -47.18 5.10 -32.60
CA LEU A 434 -47.43 6.50 -32.23
C LEU A 434 -47.47 7.42 -33.47
N GLN A 435 -46.66 7.10 -34.49
CA GLN A 435 -46.66 7.83 -35.76
C GLN A 435 -47.99 7.64 -36.51
N SER A 436 -48.52 6.41 -36.52
CA SER A 436 -49.85 6.10 -37.09
C SER A 436 -50.98 6.86 -36.38
N GLN A 437 -51.01 6.82 -35.04
CA GLN A 437 -52.03 7.56 -34.26
C GLN A 437 -52.00 9.07 -34.51
N ARG A 438 -50.80 9.63 -34.71
CA ARG A 438 -50.63 11.07 -34.97
C ARG A 438 -51.20 11.49 -36.32
N GLU A 439 -51.14 10.62 -37.33
CA GLU A 439 -51.75 10.86 -38.64
C GLU A 439 -53.28 10.81 -38.57
N GLU A 440 -53.84 9.85 -37.83
CA GLU A 440 -55.29 9.73 -37.62
C GLU A 440 -55.87 10.95 -36.88
N LEU A 441 -55.21 11.39 -35.81
CA LEU A 441 -55.64 12.57 -35.04
C LEU A 441 -55.62 13.86 -35.88
N ARG A 442 -54.66 13.98 -36.81
CA ARG A 442 -54.55 15.12 -37.72
C ARG A 442 -55.73 15.16 -38.71
N ALA A 443 -56.10 14.00 -39.25
CA ALA A 443 -57.26 13.87 -40.13
C ALA A 443 -58.57 14.21 -39.41
N GLN A 444 -58.73 13.78 -38.15
CA GLN A 444 -59.89 14.15 -37.33
C GLN A 444 -59.97 15.65 -37.05
N LYS A 445 -58.83 16.31 -36.79
CA LYS A 445 -58.78 17.75 -36.51
C LYS A 445 -59.20 18.59 -37.72
N GLU A 446 -58.74 18.23 -38.91
CA GLU A 446 -59.13 18.90 -40.17
C GLU A 446 -60.64 18.74 -40.45
N LEU A 447 -61.22 17.58 -40.14
CA LEU A 447 -62.66 17.34 -40.27
C LEU A 447 -63.50 18.21 -39.31
N LEU A 448 -63.01 18.39 -38.08
CA LEU A 448 -63.65 19.23 -37.06
C LEU A 448 -63.61 20.72 -37.41
N GLU A 449 -62.49 21.21 -37.97
CA GLU A 449 -62.38 22.60 -38.46
C GLU A 449 -63.35 22.91 -39.61
N ILE A 450 -63.58 21.95 -40.51
CA ILE A 450 -64.56 22.07 -41.59
C ILE A 450 -65.99 22.15 -41.02
N LYS A 451 -66.31 21.36 -40.00
CA LYS A 451 -67.65 21.39 -39.36
C LYS A 451 -67.91 22.63 -38.51
N ASN A 452 -66.86 23.24 -37.93
CA ASN A 452 -67.03 24.39 -37.04
C ASN A 452 -67.33 25.70 -37.78
N ASN A 453 -67.03 25.78 -39.08
CA ASN A 453 -67.25 26.98 -39.91
C ASN A 453 -68.71 27.18 -40.39
N GLU A 454 -69.62 26.24 -40.13
CA GLU A 454 -71.04 26.35 -40.55
C GLU A 454 -71.97 27.00 -39.50
N LEU A 455 -71.51 27.20 -38.26
CA LEU A 455 -72.34 27.67 -37.13
C LEU A 455 -72.38 29.21 -36.98
N GLY A 456 -72.64 29.94 -38.07
CA GLY A 456 -72.52 31.40 -38.13
C GLY A 456 -73.75 32.18 -38.62
N LYS A 457 -74.99 31.66 -38.49
CA LYS A 457 -76.21 32.37 -38.94
C LYS A 457 -77.32 32.34 -37.89
N LEU A 458 -77.17 33.17 -36.86
CA LEU A 458 -78.09 33.32 -35.73
C LEU A 458 -79.10 34.46 -35.99
N SER A 459 -80.34 34.08 -36.33
CA SER A 459 -81.59 34.80 -35.96
C SER A 459 -82.86 34.08 -36.44
N LEU A 460 -82.74 33.11 -37.36
CA LEU A 460 -83.84 32.21 -37.79
C LEU A 460 -83.83 30.86 -37.02
N VAL A 461 -82.94 30.73 -36.03
CA VAL A 461 -82.55 29.45 -35.40
C VAL A 461 -83.50 29.03 -34.28
N ALA A 462 -84.24 29.94 -33.66
CA ALA A 462 -85.11 29.62 -32.52
C ALA A 462 -86.25 28.62 -32.83
N SER A 463 -86.72 28.55 -34.09
CA SER A 463 -87.77 27.59 -34.51
C SER A 463 -87.22 26.28 -35.07
N LYS A 464 -85.90 26.16 -35.24
CA LYS A 464 -85.18 24.98 -35.74
C LYS A 464 -84.00 24.58 -34.85
N THR A 465 -84.03 24.94 -33.56
CA THR A 465 -83.00 24.51 -32.61
C THR A 465 -83.09 23.01 -32.40
N ASP A 466 -81.96 22.29 -32.34
CA ASP A 466 -81.97 20.89 -31.87
C ASP A 466 -82.40 20.77 -30.39
N ASN A 467 -82.37 21.88 -29.64
CA ASN A 467 -82.86 21.95 -28.27
C ASN A 467 -84.37 21.74 -28.21
N LEU A 468 -84.81 20.93 -27.26
CA LEU A 468 -86.23 20.69 -26.99
C LEU A 468 -86.72 21.87 -26.14
N ILE A 469 -87.69 22.61 -26.66
CA ILE A 469 -88.24 23.78 -25.96
C ILE A 469 -89.70 23.50 -25.62
N TYR A 470 -90.03 23.74 -24.37
CA TYR A 470 -91.33 23.51 -23.76
C TYR A 470 -91.80 24.80 -23.11
N ILE A 471 -93.08 25.09 -23.23
CA ILE A 471 -93.74 26.16 -22.52
C ILE A 471 -94.84 25.51 -21.69
N PHE A 472 -94.76 25.67 -20.38
CA PHE A 472 -95.75 25.21 -19.43
C PHE A 472 -96.56 26.39 -18.89
N ASN A 473 -97.80 26.13 -18.52
CA ASN A 473 -98.60 27.06 -17.75
C ASN A 473 -98.10 27.16 -16.29
N PRO A 474 -98.62 28.10 -15.47
CA PRO A 474 -98.19 28.27 -14.09
C PRO A 474 -98.42 27.05 -13.18
N ASN A 475 -99.27 26.11 -13.59
CA ASN A 475 -99.53 24.85 -12.87
C ASN A 475 -98.59 23.70 -13.32
N GLY A 476 -97.68 23.97 -14.25
CA GLY A 476 -96.71 22.99 -14.77
C GLY A 476 -97.26 22.07 -15.86
N GLU A 477 -98.43 22.38 -16.44
CA GLU A 477 -98.99 21.63 -17.57
C GLU A 477 -98.45 22.19 -18.88
N LEU A 478 -98.13 21.31 -19.84
CA LEU A 478 -97.50 21.69 -21.10
C LEU A 478 -98.51 22.42 -21.99
N ASP A 479 -98.23 23.71 -22.27
CA ASP A 479 -99.03 24.58 -23.15
C ASP A 479 -98.57 24.48 -24.61
N TRP A 480 -97.25 24.40 -24.83
CA TRP A 480 -96.66 24.40 -26.16
C TRP A 480 -95.27 23.77 -26.19
N PHE A 481 -94.89 23.22 -27.33
CA PHE A 481 -93.53 22.71 -27.57
C PHE A 481 -93.08 22.94 -29.02
N ASN A 482 -91.77 23.02 -29.22
CA ASN A 482 -91.20 23.25 -30.55
C ASN A 482 -91.19 22.01 -31.44
N THR A 483 -90.93 22.19 -32.73
CA THR A 483 -90.91 21.12 -33.74
C THR A 483 -89.91 20.02 -33.41
N SER A 484 -88.79 20.36 -32.77
CA SER A 484 -87.76 19.40 -32.34
C SER A 484 -88.29 18.43 -31.29
N TYR A 485 -89.15 18.89 -30.38
CA TYR A 485 -89.86 18.02 -29.46
C TYR A 485 -90.93 17.17 -30.14
N SER A 486 -91.63 17.69 -31.16
CA SER A 486 -92.59 16.90 -31.95
C SER A 486 -91.92 15.71 -32.65
N LEU A 487 -90.71 15.91 -33.18
CA LEU A 487 -89.90 14.85 -33.81
C LEU A 487 -89.38 13.84 -32.79
N ALA A 488 -89.01 14.29 -31.58
CA ALA A 488 -88.48 13.43 -30.52
C ALA A 488 -89.55 12.50 -29.91
N LEU A 489 -90.80 12.94 -29.80
CA LEU A 489 -91.91 12.15 -29.25
C LEU A 489 -92.80 11.47 -30.29
N GLY A 490 -92.60 11.77 -31.58
CA GLY A 490 -93.47 11.28 -32.65
C GLY A 490 -94.92 11.80 -32.57
N LEU A 491 -95.15 12.90 -31.85
CA LEU A 491 -96.46 13.49 -31.57
C LEU A 491 -96.49 14.95 -32.03
N THR A 492 -97.52 15.34 -32.76
CA THR A 492 -97.74 16.74 -33.16
C THR A 492 -98.48 17.53 -32.08
N LEU A 493 -98.31 18.86 -32.06
CA LEU A 493 -99.02 19.75 -31.13
C LEU A 493 -100.56 19.59 -31.23
N GLU A 494 -101.08 19.28 -32.42
CA GLU A 494 -102.49 19.03 -32.69
C GLU A 494 -102.98 17.71 -32.06
N GLU A 495 -102.15 16.67 -32.07
CA GLU A 495 -102.46 15.37 -31.44
C GLU A 495 -102.39 15.46 -29.92
N TYR A 496 -101.41 16.19 -29.37
CA TYR A 496 -101.32 16.45 -27.93
C TYR A 496 -102.58 17.13 -27.38
N LYS A 497 -103.13 18.12 -28.10
CA LYS A 497 -104.37 18.82 -27.69
C LYS A 497 -105.63 17.93 -27.64
N ARG A 498 -105.56 16.68 -28.13
CA ARG A 498 -106.66 15.70 -28.09
C ARG A 498 -106.51 14.67 -26.96
N GLY A 499 -105.39 14.64 -26.24
CA GLY A 499 -105.11 13.73 -25.13
C GLY A 499 -105.25 14.36 -23.74
N GLU A 500 -104.81 13.65 -22.70
CA GLU A 500 -104.70 14.20 -21.34
C GLU A 500 -103.50 15.16 -21.23
N PRO A 501 -103.62 16.27 -20.48
CA PRO A 501 -102.54 17.25 -20.34
C PRO A 501 -101.35 16.65 -19.59
N LEU A 502 -100.15 16.80 -20.14
CA LEU A 502 -98.91 16.32 -19.53
C LEU A 502 -98.38 17.36 -18.54
N ASN A 503 -98.07 16.95 -17.32
CA ASN A 503 -97.44 17.80 -16.32
C ASN A 503 -95.91 17.56 -16.27
N ILE A 504 -95.14 18.63 -16.10
CA ILE A 504 -93.67 18.59 -16.00
C ILE A 504 -93.16 17.61 -14.92
N VAL A 505 -93.92 17.43 -13.85
CA VAL A 505 -93.59 16.51 -12.75
C VAL A 505 -93.67 15.04 -13.18
N ASP A 506 -94.53 14.72 -14.15
CA ASP A 506 -94.78 13.35 -14.60
C ASP A 506 -93.86 12.94 -15.75
N ILE A 507 -93.39 13.91 -16.54
CA ILE A 507 -92.51 13.68 -17.70
C ILE A 507 -91.01 13.81 -17.38
N SER A 508 -90.64 14.47 -16.28
CA SER A 508 -89.23 14.66 -15.91
C SER A 508 -88.66 13.41 -15.24
N THR A 509 -87.47 12.98 -15.68
CA THR A 509 -86.72 11.90 -15.04
C THR A 509 -85.88 12.37 -13.84
N ASN A 510 -85.89 13.68 -13.54
CA ASN A 510 -85.19 14.23 -12.39
C ASN A 510 -85.94 13.92 -11.09
N LYS A 511 -85.30 13.19 -10.18
CA LYS A 511 -85.86 12.80 -8.87
C LYS A 511 -86.28 13.99 -7.99
N ASN A 512 -85.72 15.18 -8.23
CA ASN A 512 -85.99 16.40 -7.47
C ASN A 512 -86.82 17.43 -8.24
N ILE A 513 -87.51 17.05 -9.33
CA ILE A 513 -88.25 17.99 -10.18
C ILE A 513 -89.26 18.84 -9.41
N ARG A 514 -89.95 18.26 -8.40
CA ARG A 514 -90.90 19.00 -7.56
C ARG A 514 -90.24 20.12 -6.76
N HIS A 515 -88.99 19.92 -6.32
CA HIS A 515 -88.23 20.95 -5.61
C HIS A 515 -87.80 22.05 -6.58
N VAL A 516 -87.20 21.66 -7.72
CA VAL A 516 -86.77 22.59 -8.79
C VAL A 516 -87.93 23.48 -9.27
N LEU A 517 -89.09 22.88 -9.53
CA LEU A 517 -90.28 23.59 -9.98
C LEU A 517 -90.78 24.57 -8.92
N ASN A 518 -90.85 24.14 -7.65
CA ASN A 518 -91.25 25.01 -6.54
C ASN A 518 -90.29 26.19 -6.34
N THR A 519 -88.98 25.98 -6.47
CA THR A 519 -87.98 27.04 -6.38
C THR A 519 -88.14 28.03 -7.52
N CYS A 520 -88.27 27.55 -8.76
CA CYS A 520 -88.49 28.38 -9.94
C CYS A 520 -89.79 29.22 -9.81
N ILE A 521 -90.88 28.61 -9.33
CA ILE A 521 -92.19 29.27 -9.20
C ILE A 521 -92.23 30.26 -8.02
N ARG A 522 -91.78 29.86 -6.83
CA ARG A 522 -91.89 30.70 -5.62
C ARG A 522 -90.85 31.80 -5.56
N GLU A 523 -89.62 31.49 -5.99
CA GLU A 523 -88.50 32.43 -5.92
C GLU A 523 -88.35 33.24 -7.22
N LYS A 524 -89.09 32.86 -8.28
CA LYS A 524 -89.06 33.50 -9.61
C LYS A 524 -87.66 33.54 -10.23
N LEU A 525 -86.83 32.54 -9.92
CA LEU A 525 -85.45 32.42 -10.41
C LEU A 525 -85.37 31.40 -11.55
N VAL A 526 -84.40 31.61 -12.45
CA VAL A 526 -84.01 30.61 -13.44
C VAL A 526 -83.32 29.47 -12.72
N VAL A 527 -83.77 28.24 -12.95
CA VAL A 527 -83.20 27.04 -12.33
C VAL A 527 -82.77 26.06 -13.42
N SER A 528 -81.53 25.60 -13.35
CA SER A 528 -80.99 24.59 -14.27
C SER A 528 -80.74 23.26 -13.55
N TYR A 529 -80.96 22.15 -14.24
CA TYR A 529 -80.66 20.81 -13.72
C TYR A 529 -80.27 19.85 -14.84
N GLU A 530 -79.57 18.78 -14.48
CA GLU A 530 -79.24 17.69 -15.39
C GLU A 530 -80.17 16.51 -15.17
N SER A 531 -80.57 15.84 -16.24
CA SER A 531 -81.39 14.64 -16.19
C SER A 531 -81.00 13.64 -17.26
N GLN A 532 -81.26 12.36 -16.99
CA GLN A 532 -81.02 11.28 -17.94
C GLN A 532 -82.34 10.83 -18.53
N ILE A 533 -82.43 10.82 -19.85
CA ILE A 533 -83.60 10.29 -20.55
C ILE A 533 -83.16 9.04 -21.29
N VAL A 534 -83.92 7.96 -21.12
CA VAL A 534 -83.69 6.71 -21.84
C VAL A 534 -84.63 6.71 -23.05
N ASP A 535 -84.04 6.70 -24.23
CA ASP A 535 -84.77 6.66 -25.51
C ASP A 535 -85.43 5.26 -25.73
N GLU A 536 -86.35 5.14 -26.68
CA GLU A 536 -87.10 3.90 -27.00
C GLU A 536 -86.16 2.71 -27.31
N ASN A 537 -84.97 3.01 -27.84
CA ASN A 537 -83.90 2.05 -28.12
C ASN A 537 -83.02 1.70 -26.89
N LYS A 538 -83.45 2.07 -25.67
CA LYS A 538 -82.71 1.91 -24.39
C LYS A 538 -81.36 2.65 -24.31
N LEU A 539 -81.15 3.65 -25.16
CA LEU A 539 -79.94 4.49 -25.11
C LEU A 539 -80.13 5.62 -24.10
N VAL A 540 -79.16 5.81 -23.21
CA VAL A 540 -79.16 6.88 -22.21
C VAL A 540 -78.64 8.17 -22.85
N LYS A 541 -79.45 9.22 -22.86
CA LYS A 541 -79.05 10.58 -23.24
C LYS A 541 -79.06 11.49 -22.03
N TRP A 542 -78.08 12.37 -21.95
CA TRP A 542 -77.98 13.37 -20.89
C TRP A 542 -78.49 14.72 -21.41
N TYR A 543 -79.43 15.30 -20.68
CA TYR A 543 -79.96 16.62 -20.99
C TYR A 543 -79.69 17.58 -19.85
N HIS A 544 -79.24 18.78 -20.22
CA HIS A 544 -79.20 19.93 -19.33
C HIS A 544 -80.44 20.79 -19.59
N THR A 545 -81.35 20.81 -18.62
CA THR A 545 -82.61 21.54 -18.68
C THR A 545 -82.48 22.87 -17.96
N THR A 546 -82.77 23.97 -18.65
CA THR A 546 -82.93 25.29 -18.01
C THR A 546 -84.40 25.67 -17.95
N LEU A 547 -84.95 25.83 -16.75
CA LEU A 547 -86.32 26.25 -16.50
C LEU A 547 -86.36 27.74 -16.15
N THR A 548 -87.01 28.53 -17.00
CA THR A 548 -87.07 29.99 -16.92
C THR A 548 -88.51 30.46 -16.71
N PRO A 549 -88.82 31.18 -15.63
CA PRO A 549 -90.15 31.77 -15.44
C PRO A 549 -90.29 33.06 -16.26
N ILE A 550 -91.37 33.16 -17.03
CA ILE A 550 -91.76 34.38 -17.75
C ILE A 550 -92.82 35.09 -16.93
N LEU A 551 -92.53 36.32 -16.53
CA LEU A 551 -93.40 37.14 -15.69
C LEU A 551 -94.30 38.05 -16.55
N ASP A 552 -95.49 38.38 -16.04
CA ASP A 552 -96.37 39.41 -16.60
C ASP A 552 -96.05 40.81 -16.03
N GLU A 553 -96.77 41.84 -16.49
CA GLU A 553 -96.61 43.23 -16.05
C GLU A 553 -96.89 43.45 -14.54
N ARG A 554 -97.45 42.45 -13.86
CA ARG A 554 -97.74 42.45 -12.40
C ARG A 554 -96.78 41.53 -11.64
N GLU A 555 -95.68 41.13 -12.26
CA GLU A 555 -94.66 40.19 -11.78
C GLU A 555 -95.21 38.78 -11.43
N GLN A 556 -96.36 38.38 -11.96
CA GLN A 556 -96.86 37.01 -11.78
C GLN A 556 -96.35 36.11 -12.90
N ILE A 557 -96.14 34.82 -12.62
CA ILE A 557 -95.67 33.88 -13.64
C ILE A 557 -96.79 33.68 -14.65
N LYS A 558 -96.49 34.02 -15.91
CA LYS A 558 -97.36 33.83 -17.06
C LYS A 558 -97.11 32.46 -17.72
N HIS A 559 -95.83 32.11 -17.91
CA HIS A 559 -95.42 30.82 -18.47
C HIS A 559 -94.09 30.37 -17.87
N LEU A 560 -93.80 29.07 -17.94
CA LEU A 560 -92.49 28.49 -17.62
C LEU A 560 -91.89 27.94 -18.91
N ILE A 561 -90.71 28.42 -19.30
CA ILE A 561 -90.00 27.90 -20.47
C ILE A 561 -88.94 26.93 -19.99
N ALA A 562 -89.05 25.66 -20.39
CA ALA A 562 -87.96 24.70 -20.25
C ALA A 562 -87.21 24.58 -21.58
N ILE A 563 -85.88 24.55 -21.51
CA ILE A 563 -85.01 24.29 -22.66
C ILE A 563 -84.10 23.13 -22.29
N ASP A 564 -84.26 22.00 -22.98
CA ASP A 564 -83.36 20.85 -22.85
C ASP A 564 -82.29 20.92 -23.93
N THR A 565 -81.04 20.94 -23.48
CA THR A 565 -79.86 20.84 -24.35
C THR A 565 -79.23 19.46 -24.19
N ASP A 566 -79.04 18.71 -25.28
CA ASP A 566 -78.34 17.42 -25.23
C ASP A 566 -76.86 17.66 -24.91
N ILE A 567 -76.43 17.20 -23.74
CA ILE A 567 -75.04 17.29 -23.24
C ILE A 567 -74.35 15.92 -23.24
N THR A 568 -74.92 14.91 -23.91
CA THR A 568 -74.37 13.55 -23.94
C THR A 568 -72.91 13.53 -24.42
N ARG A 569 -72.58 14.30 -25.47
CA ARG A 569 -71.20 14.42 -25.96
C ARG A 569 -70.27 15.13 -24.98
N LEU A 570 -70.76 16.12 -24.24
CA LEU A 570 -69.96 16.81 -23.23
C LEU A 570 -69.61 15.88 -22.08
N LYS A 571 -70.55 15.04 -21.62
CA LYS A 571 -70.29 14.01 -20.60
C LYS A 571 -69.29 12.96 -21.08
N GLN A 572 -69.38 12.53 -22.35
CA GLN A 572 -68.38 11.64 -22.95
C GLN A 572 -66.99 12.27 -22.97
N TYR A 573 -66.87 13.56 -23.30
CA TYR A 573 -65.58 14.26 -23.23
C TYR A 573 -65.04 14.45 -21.82
N GLU A 574 -65.91 14.67 -20.82
CA GLU A 574 -65.51 14.72 -19.40
C GLU A 574 -64.91 13.37 -18.96
N ASP A 575 -65.56 12.26 -19.30
CA ASP A 575 -65.08 10.90 -18.99
C ASP A 575 -63.76 10.60 -19.73
N GLU A 576 -63.64 10.97 -21.01
CA GLU A 576 -62.39 10.85 -21.78
C GLU A 576 -61.25 11.66 -21.17
N LEU A 577 -61.52 12.89 -20.70
CA LEU A 577 -60.53 13.76 -20.08
C LEU A 577 -60.06 13.21 -18.73
N GLU A 578 -60.97 12.68 -17.91
CA GLU A 578 -60.63 12.03 -16.64
C GLU A 578 -59.75 10.79 -16.88
N GLN A 579 -60.07 10.01 -17.91
CA GLN A 579 -59.25 8.87 -18.32
C GLN A 579 -57.85 9.31 -18.78
N GLN A 580 -57.75 10.36 -19.61
CA GLN A 580 -56.47 10.93 -20.04
C GLN A 580 -55.62 11.44 -18.86
N GLN A 581 -56.24 12.05 -17.84
CA GLN A 581 -55.53 12.49 -16.64
C GLN A 581 -54.95 11.31 -15.85
N LYS A 582 -55.70 10.22 -15.68
CA LYS A 582 -55.22 9.00 -15.04
C LYS A 582 -54.07 8.37 -15.82
N ASP A 583 -54.17 8.31 -17.14
CA ASP A 583 -53.11 7.77 -17.99
C ASP A 583 -51.84 8.64 -17.94
N ALA A 584 -51.99 9.97 -17.93
CA ALA A 584 -50.86 10.90 -17.78
C ALA A 584 -50.16 10.78 -16.41
N GLU A 585 -50.93 10.60 -15.33
CA GLU A 585 -50.39 10.38 -13.99
C GLU A 585 -49.64 9.04 -13.90
N HIS A 586 -50.18 7.99 -14.52
CA HIS A 586 -49.51 6.70 -14.63
C HIS A 586 -48.18 6.81 -15.40
N GLN A 587 -48.16 7.51 -16.55
CA GLN A 587 -46.93 7.74 -17.31
C GLN A 587 -45.90 8.55 -16.53
N LYS A 588 -46.33 9.58 -15.77
CA LYS A 588 -45.44 10.36 -14.91
C LYS A 588 -44.78 9.50 -13.84
N ASN A 589 -45.54 8.63 -13.17
CA ASN A 589 -45.01 7.73 -12.16
C ASN A 589 -44.03 6.70 -12.75
N LEU A 590 -44.33 6.18 -13.94
CA LEU A 590 -43.40 5.31 -14.68
C LEU A 590 -42.10 6.04 -15.06
N ALA A 591 -42.20 7.31 -15.48
CA ALA A 591 -41.04 8.13 -15.81
C ALA A 591 -40.15 8.42 -14.58
N ILE A 592 -40.76 8.68 -13.41
CA ILE A 592 -40.03 8.84 -12.14
C ILE A 592 -39.28 7.55 -11.80
N LYS A 593 -39.95 6.40 -11.85
CA LYS A 593 -39.31 5.11 -11.57
C LYS A 593 -38.15 4.80 -12.52
N ARG A 594 -38.32 5.04 -13.83
CA ARG A 594 -37.24 4.90 -14.82
C ARG A 594 -36.08 5.84 -14.54
N LYS A 595 -36.36 7.06 -14.06
CA LYS A 595 -35.32 8.02 -13.67
C LYS A 595 -34.52 7.51 -12.46
N GLU A 596 -35.19 6.99 -11.44
CA GLU A 596 -34.52 6.40 -10.26
C GLU A 596 -33.64 5.21 -10.65
N GLU A 597 -34.16 4.29 -11.48
CA GLU A 597 -33.38 3.15 -12.00
C GLU A 597 -32.17 3.58 -12.84
N LEU A 598 -32.29 4.67 -13.61
CA LEU A 598 -31.18 5.27 -14.37
C LEU A 598 -30.13 5.90 -13.46
N GLU A 599 -30.54 6.61 -12.41
CA GLU A 599 -29.64 7.21 -11.42
C GLU A 599 -28.84 6.14 -10.68
N GLU A 600 -29.47 5.03 -10.27
CA GLU A 600 -28.77 3.89 -9.65
C GLU A 600 -27.75 3.25 -10.60
N ARG A 601 -28.12 3.00 -11.87
CA ARG A 601 -27.18 2.49 -12.88
C ARG A 601 -26.01 3.45 -13.12
N GLN A 602 -26.27 4.76 -13.08
CA GLN A 602 -25.23 5.77 -13.26
C GLN A 602 -24.19 5.72 -12.12
N VAL A 603 -24.64 5.53 -10.88
CA VAL A 603 -23.75 5.36 -9.71
C VAL A 603 -22.84 4.13 -9.90
N GLU A 604 -23.40 2.98 -10.29
CA GLU A 604 -22.60 1.76 -10.52
C GLU A 604 -21.53 1.95 -11.61
N ILE A 605 -21.90 2.62 -12.72
CA ILE A 605 -20.97 2.91 -13.81
C ILE A 605 -19.84 3.81 -13.31
N PHE A 606 -20.15 4.88 -12.58
CA PHE A 606 -19.13 5.79 -12.05
C PHE A 606 -18.15 5.11 -11.08
N ASP A 607 -18.63 4.21 -10.23
CA ASP A 607 -17.77 3.46 -9.32
C ASP A 607 -16.83 2.50 -10.08
N SER A 608 -17.30 1.88 -11.16
CA SER A 608 -16.47 1.04 -12.01
C SER A 608 -15.36 1.84 -12.74
N ILE A 609 -15.68 3.03 -13.24
CA ILE A 609 -14.71 3.90 -13.92
C ILE A 609 -13.71 4.47 -12.89
N ARG A 610 -14.16 4.80 -11.68
CA ARG A 610 -13.28 5.24 -10.59
C ARG A 610 -12.31 4.13 -10.18
N TYR A 611 -12.74 2.87 -10.19
CA TYR A 611 -11.86 1.73 -9.98
C TYR A 611 -10.81 1.61 -11.10
N ALA A 612 -11.21 1.75 -12.37
CA ALA A 612 -10.28 1.77 -13.50
C ALA A 612 -9.23 2.88 -13.38
N LYS A 613 -9.62 4.09 -12.93
CA LYS A 613 -8.69 5.20 -12.63
C LYS A 613 -7.62 4.82 -11.61
N ARG A 614 -7.99 4.08 -10.55
CA ARG A 614 -7.03 3.63 -9.53
C ARG A 614 -6.00 2.68 -10.13
N ILE A 615 -6.42 1.79 -11.04
CA ILE A 615 -5.51 0.88 -11.75
C ILE A 615 -4.58 1.67 -12.66
N GLN A 616 -5.13 2.55 -13.51
CA GLN A 616 -4.34 3.39 -14.41
C GLN A 616 -3.31 4.23 -13.66
N THR A 617 -3.71 4.87 -12.56
CA THR A 617 -2.78 5.69 -11.75
C THR A 617 -1.68 4.84 -11.10
N ALA A 618 -1.97 3.59 -10.74
CA ALA A 618 -1.00 2.70 -10.09
C ALA A 618 0.08 2.18 -11.04
N ILE A 619 -0.21 2.06 -12.34
CA ILE A 619 0.76 1.60 -13.35
C ILE A 619 1.62 2.74 -13.92
N MET A 620 1.19 3.99 -13.75
CA MET A 620 1.92 5.16 -14.24
C MET A 620 3.12 5.49 -13.32
N PRO A 621 4.25 5.96 -13.88
CA PRO A 621 5.39 6.37 -13.09
C PRO A 621 5.06 7.59 -12.24
N LYS A 622 5.70 7.72 -11.07
CA LYS A 622 5.50 8.90 -10.23
C LYS A 622 6.28 10.07 -10.83
N VAL A 623 5.66 11.24 -10.99
CA VAL A 623 6.35 12.47 -11.47
C VAL A 623 7.63 12.78 -10.69
N LYS A 624 7.66 12.49 -9.38
CA LYS A 624 8.87 12.63 -8.54
C LYS A 624 10.07 11.80 -9.01
N GLN A 625 9.85 10.69 -9.72
CA GLN A 625 10.94 9.88 -10.28
C GLN A 625 11.62 10.61 -11.44
N ILE A 626 10.83 11.22 -12.32
CA ILE A 626 11.34 12.08 -13.40
C ILE A 626 12.08 13.27 -12.79
N GLN A 627 11.46 13.94 -11.81
CA GLN A 627 12.07 15.12 -11.15
C GLN A 627 13.34 14.80 -10.37
N ARG A 628 13.48 13.59 -9.82
CA ARG A 628 14.73 13.19 -9.16
C ARG A 628 15.87 13.09 -10.17
N ASP A 629 15.58 12.58 -11.36
CA ASP A 629 16.57 12.37 -12.40
C ASP A 629 16.73 13.62 -13.30
N PHE A 630 15.74 14.51 -13.36
CA PHE A 630 15.70 15.78 -14.08
C PHE A 630 15.03 16.84 -13.20
N TYR A 631 15.80 17.53 -12.34
CA TYR A 631 15.23 18.40 -11.31
C TYR A 631 14.39 19.56 -11.85
N ASP A 632 14.81 20.14 -12.98
CA ASP A 632 14.04 21.17 -13.70
C ASP A 632 13.20 20.47 -14.78
N SER A 633 12.09 19.86 -14.34
CA SER A 633 11.13 19.18 -15.22
C SER A 633 9.69 19.24 -14.71
N PHE A 634 8.74 19.09 -15.62
CA PHE A 634 7.34 18.99 -15.31
C PHE A 634 6.61 17.94 -16.17
N VAL A 635 5.51 17.44 -15.60
CA VAL A 635 4.47 16.71 -16.32
C VAL A 635 3.13 17.41 -16.03
N LEU A 636 2.47 17.89 -17.08
CA LEU A 636 1.10 18.35 -17.07
C LEU A 636 0.25 17.24 -17.68
N PHE A 637 -0.64 16.66 -16.87
CA PHE A 637 -1.50 15.57 -17.27
C PHE A 637 -2.92 15.87 -16.80
N LEU A 638 -3.81 16.14 -17.74
CA LEU A 638 -5.21 16.51 -17.50
C LEU A 638 -6.10 15.59 -18.35
N PRO A 639 -6.63 14.50 -17.76
CA PRO A 639 -7.63 13.66 -18.41
C PRO A 639 -8.91 14.46 -18.68
N LYS A 640 -9.55 14.23 -19.84
CA LYS A 640 -10.87 14.76 -20.19
C LYS A 640 -11.96 14.15 -19.30
N ASP A 641 -11.96 12.83 -19.20
CA ASP A 641 -12.89 12.05 -18.38
C ASP A 641 -12.23 11.60 -17.07
N ILE A 642 -12.86 10.66 -16.35
CA ILE A 642 -12.30 10.09 -15.12
C ILE A 642 -10.99 9.33 -15.39
N VAL A 643 -10.86 8.72 -16.57
CA VAL A 643 -9.72 7.95 -17.06
C VAL A 643 -9.28 8.48 -18.43
N SER A 644 -8.00 8.33 -18.75
CA SER A 644 -7.35 8.94 -19.92
C SER A 644 -6.95 7.90 -20.97
N GLY A 645 -7.03 8.20 -22.26
CA GLY A 645 -6.27 7.53 -23.31
C GLY A 645 -4.78 7.86 -23.23
N ASP A 646 -4.48 9.12 -22.94
CA ASP A 646 -3.10 9.58 -22.77
C ASP A 646 -2.40 8.95 -21.57
N PHE A 647 -1.12 8.66 -21.73
CA PHE A 647 -0.25 8.32 -20.61
C PHE A 647 1.19 8.72 -20.88
N TYR A 648 1.92 9.01 -19.79
CA TYR A 648 3.37 9.16 -19.85
C TYR A 648 4.07 7.92 -19.33
N TRP A 649 5.21 7.61 -19.92
CA TRP A 649 6.04 6.49 -19.52
C TRP A 649 7.46 6.96 -19.23
N TYR A 650 8.05 6.41 -18.18
CA TYR A 650 9.38 6.79 -17.72
C TYR A 650 10.11 5.58 -17.14
N HIS A 651 11.34 5.37 -17.57
CA HIS A 651 12.21 4.37 -16.95
C HIS A 651 13.68 4.80 -17.04
N ARG A 652 14.48 4.40 -16.05
CA ARG A 652 15.93 4.60 -16.03
C ARG A 652 16.63 3.25 -16.08
N ILE A 653 17.55 3.07 -17.03
CA ILE A 653 18.43 1.90 -17.13
C ILE A 653 19.86 2.41 -17.24
N GLN A 654 20.67 2.20 -16.20
CA GLN A 654 22.04 2.72 -16.11
C GLN A 654 22.06 4.26 -16.26
N ASN A 655 22.70 4.77 -17.32
CA ASN A 655 22.82 6.19 -17.67
C ASN A 655 21.84 6.63 -18.77
N LYS A 656 20.95 5.73 -19.21
CA LYS A 656 19.90 6.02 -20.19
C LYS A 656 18.56 6.24 -19.51
N TYR A 657 17.89 7.30 -19.90
CA TYR A 657 16.61 7.75 -19.37
C TYR A 657 15.60 7.78 -20.50
N PHE A 658 14.58 6.95 -20.39
CA PHE A 658 13.54 6.82 -21.39
C PHE A 658 12.31 7.58 -20.95
N ILE A 659 11.80 8.46 -21.79
CA ILE A 659 10.65 9.31 -21.52
C ILE A 659 9.73 9.25 -22.73
N ALA A 660 8.45 8.96 -22.52
CA ALA A 660 7.47 8.97 -23.59
C ALA A 660 6.20 9.72 -23.19
N ALA A 661 5.66 10.48 -24.14
CA ALA A 661 4.29 10.97 -24.13
C ALA A 661 3.51 10.18 -25.16
N VAL A 662 2.44 9.52 -24.73
CA VAL A 662 1.65 8.61 -25.55
C VAL A 662 0.20 9.06 -25.52
N ASP A 663 -0.41 9.11 -26.70
CA ASP A 663 -1.80 9.45 -26.95
C ASP A 663 -2.44 8.24 -27.63
N CYS A 664 -3.49 7.68 -27.03
CA CYS A 664 -4.12 6.47 -27.51
C CYS A 664 -5.44 6.80 -28.20
N THR A 665 -5.80 6.02 -29.23
CA THR A 665 -7.06 6.22 -29.94
C THR A 665 -8.26 6.12 -29.00
N GLY A 666 -9.01 7.21 -28.90
CA GLY A 666 -10.21 7.34 -28.08
C GLY A 666 -9.91 7.76 -26.63
N HIS A 667 -10.87 8.45 -26.02
CA HIS A 667 -10.82 8.86 -24.62
C HIS A 667 -11.71 7.98 -23.73
N GLY A 668 -11.65 8.18 -22.41
CA GLY A 668 -12.46 7.42 -21.46
C GLY A 668 -12.03 5.96 -21.33
N VAL A 669 -12.99 5.05 -21.12
CA VAL A 669 -12.70 3.65 -20.75
C VAL A 669 -11.91 2.88 -21.82
N PRO A 670 -12.25 2.92 -23.13
CA PRO A 670 -11.47 2.23 -24.16
C PRO A 670 -10.02 2.75 -24.26
N GLY A 671 -9.84 4.08 -24.22
CA GLY A 671 -8.51 4.72 -24.20
C GLY A 671 -7.69 4.27 -23.00
N ALA A 672 -8.31 4.18 -21.82
CA ALA A 672 -7.63 3.71 -20.62
C ALA A 672 -7.11 2.27 -20.73
N PHE A 673 -7.85 1.36 -21.37
CA PHE A 673 -7.34 0.02 -21.64
C PHE A 673 -6.14 0.03 -22.60
N MET A 674 -6.18 0.87 -23.63
CA MET A 674 -5.06 1.06 -24.56
C MET A 674 -3.81 1.60 -23.84
N SER A 675 -4.00 2.52 -22.89
CA SER A 675 -2.91 3.04 -22.04
C SER A 675 -2.23 1.95 -21.20
N ILE A 676 -3.02 1.02 -20.64
CA ILE A 676 -2.52 -0.10 -19.82
C ILE A 676 -1.72 -1.08 -20.69
N ILE A 677 -2.24 -1.41 -21.88
CA ILE A 677 -1.57 -2.28 -22.86
C ILE A 677 -0.27 -1.62 -23.33
N GLY A 678 -0.31 -0.35 -23.71
CA GLY A 678 0.86 0.41 -24.14
C GLY A 678 1.97 0.45 -23.09
N ASN A 679 1.63 0.76 -21.83
CA ASN A 679 2.57 0.77 -20.72
C ASN A 679 3.20 -0.62 -20.49
N TYR A 680 2.38 -1.68 -20.47
CA TYR A 680 2.87 -3.06 -20.33
C TYR A 680 3.84 -3.45 -21.46
N LEU A 681 3.50 -3.11 -22.70
CA LEU A 681 4.33 -3.42 -23.86
C LEU A 681 5.65 -2.64 -23.85
N LEU A 682 5.64 -1.36 -23.46
CA LEU A 682 6.86 -0.56 -23.28
C LEU A 682 7.77 -1.18 -22.22
N ASN A 683 7.22 -1.60 -21.07
CA ASN A 683 7.98 -2.32 -20.04
C ASN A 683 8.58 -3.62 -20.61
N SER A 684 7.81 -4.40 -21.36
CA SER A 684 8.29 -5.61 -22.02
C SER A 684 9.43 -5.35 -23.01
N ILE A 685 9.32 -4.32 -23.84
CA ILE A 685 10.29 -4.01 -24.89
C ILE A 685 11.58 -3.43 -24.31
N VAL A 686 11.48 -2.46 -23.39
CA VAL A 686 12.65 -1.73 -22.91
C VAL A 686 13.30 -2.44 -21.72
N ILE A 687 12.52 -2.91 -20.75
CA ILE A 687 13.06 -3.48 -19.50
C ILE A 687 13.40 -4.96 -19.67
N HIS A 688 12.50 -5.75 -20.24
CA HIS A 688 12.73 -7.19 -20.36
C HIS A 688 13.57 -7.57 -21.57
N ASN A 689 13.27 -7.00 -22.74
CA ASN A 689 14.00 -7.28 -23.98
C ASN A 689 15.27 -6.42 -24.16
N GLN A 690 15.51 -5.43 -23.28
CA GLN A 690 16.71 -4.58 -23.29
C GLN A 690 16.92 -3.83 -24.63
N ILE A 691 15.82 -3.42 -25.27
CA ILE A 691 15.86 -2.63 -26.51
C ILE A 691 15.91 -1.15 -26.14
N PHE A 692 16.99 -0.46 -26.52
CA PHE A 692 17.26 0.93 -26.12
C PHE A 692 17.18 1.96 -27.24
N ASP A 693 17.16 1.51 -28.50
CA ASP A 693 17.03 2.40 -29.65
C ASP A 693 15.55 2.84 -29.80
N PRO A 694 15.24 4.15 -29.77
CA PRO A 694 13.86 4.62 -29.79
C PRO A 694 13.08 4.18 -31.03
N ALA A 695 13.72 4.13 -32.21
CA ALA A 695 13.05 3.70 -33.44
C ALA A 695 12.72 2.20 -33.42
N GLU A 696 13.65 1.37 -32.92
CA GLU A 696 13.38 -0.07 -32.75
C GLU A 696 12.33 -0.32 -31.66
N ILE A 697 12.29 0.48 -30.59
CA ILE A 697 11.21 0.42 -29.58
C ILE A 697 9.85 0.63 -30.24
N LEU A 698 9.68 1.69 -31.05
CA LEU A 698 8.41 1.96 -31.73
C LEU A 698 8.02 0.86 -32.72
N LYS A 699 9.00 0.31 -33.44
CA LYS A 699 8.78 -0.82 -34.36
C LYS A 699 8.29 -2.07 -33.64
N GLN A 700 8.90 -2.40 -32.49
CA GLN A 700 8.47 -3.53 -31.67
C GLN A 700 7.11 -3.27 -31.03
N LEU A 701 6.83 -2.04 -30.58
CA LEU A 701 5.56 -1.65 -30.02
C LEU A 701 4.44 -1.82 -31.05
N ASN A 702 4.65 -1.34 -32.27
CA ASN A 702 3.72 -1.55 -33.40
C ASN A 702 3.48 -3.03 -33.69
N ARG A 703 4.54 -3.85 -33.73
CA ARG A 703 4.40 -5.30 -33.92
C ARG A 703 3.60 -5.95 -32.79
N LYS A 704 3.88 -5.60 -31.53
CA LYS A 704 3.24 -6.24 -30.38
C LYS A 704 1.78 -5.80 -30.21
N ILE A 705 1.45 -4.54 -30.49
CA ILE A 705 0.07 -4.04 -30.51
C ILE A 705 -0.76 -4.76 -31.57
N LYS A 706 -0.20 -4.94 -32.79
CA LYS A 706 -0.84 -5.75 -33.84
C LYS A 706 -1.14 -7.18 -33.40
N ILE A 707 -0.27 -7.79 -32.59
CA ILE A 707 -0.49 -9.14 -32.07
C ILE A 707 -1.54 -9.14 -30.94
N ALA A 708 -1.45 -8.17 -30.02
CA ALA A 708 -2.32 -8.08 -28.86
C ALA A 708 -3.78 -7.75 -29.22
N LEU A 709 -3.99 -6.97 -30.29
CA LEU A 709 -5.31 -6.51 -30.75
C LEU A 709 -5.85 -7.28 -31.96
N LYS A 710 -5.24 -8.43 -32.32
CA LYS A 710 -5.76 -9.26 -33.41
C LYS A 710 -7.13 -9.83 -33.03
N SER A 711 -8.16 -9.34 -33.71
CA SER A 711 -9.53 -9.86 -33.65
C SER A 711 -9.73 -10.90 -34.76
N ASP A 712 -10.24 -12.08 -34.41
CA ASP A 712 -10.60 -13.17 -35.33
C ASP A 712 -11.79 -12.82 -36.26
N ASN A 713 -12.36 -11.61 -36.16
CA ASN A 713 -13.60 -11.21 -36.83
C ASN A 713 -13.42 -10.01 -37.76
N ARG A 714 -14.19 -10.02 -38.86
CA ARG A 714 -14.20 -9.13 -40.04
C ARG A 714 -14.39 -7.62 -39.79
N THR A 715 -14.23 -7.13 -38.57
CA THR A 715 -14.28 -5.70 -38.22
C THR A 715 -12.87 -5.23 -37.85
N VAL A 716 -12.21 -4.56 -38.79
CA VAL A 716 -10.94 -3.86 -38.55
C VAL A 716 -11.23 -2.68 -37.62
N THR A 717 -10.90 -2.79 -36.33
CA THR A 717 -10.89 -1.61 -35.44
C THR A 717 -9.56 -0.87 -35.65
N SER A 718 -9.62 0.44 -35.82
CA SER A 718 -8.46 1.31 -36.06
C SER A 718 -7.71 1.67 -34.78
N ASP A 719 -7.72 0.79 -33.78
CA ASP A 719 -7.12 1.06 -32.47
C ASP A 719 -5.60 1.20 -32.59
N GLY A 720 -5.06 2.21 -31.93
CA GLY A 720 -3.67 2.60 -32.07
C GLY A 720 -3.20 3.60 -31.01
N MET A 721 -2.00 4.11 -31.20
CA MET A 721 -1.42 5.16 -30.39
C MET A 721 -0.42 6.00 -31.18
N ASP A 722 -0.36 7.26 -30.79
CA ASP A 722 0.62 8.23 -31.16
C ASP A 722 1.61 8.36 -30.02
N ILE A 723 2.90 8.49 -30.34
CA ILE A 723 3.94 8.45 -29.30
C ILE A 723 5.12 9.31 -29.69
N ALA A 724 5.58 10.12 -28.74
CA ALA A 724 6.87 10.78 -28.77
C ALA A 724 7.80 10.07 -27.77
N MET A 725 8.86 9.42 -28.25
CA MET A 725 9.84 8.70 -27.43
C MET A 725 11.18 9.43 -27.44
N VAL A 726 11.66 9.79 -26.25
CA VAL A 726 12.95 10.42 -26.01
C VAL A 726 13.81 9.50 -25.16
N VAL A 727 15.05 9.28 -25.58
CA VAL A 727 16.08 8.57 -24.82
C VAL A 727 17.23 9.52 -24.57
N VAL A 728 17.47 9.86 -23.32
CA VAL A 728 18.57 10.73 -22.89
C VAL A 728 19.69 9.86 -22.35
N ASP A 729 20.90 10.01 -22.89
CA ASP A 729 22.12 9.47 -22.31
C ASP A 729 22.93 10.61 -21.67
N LYS A 730 22.97 10.65 -20.33
CA LYS A 730 23.69 11.71 -19.60
C LYS A 730 25.21 11.56 -19.66
N GLN A 731 25.72 10.36 -19.93
CA GLN A 731 27.15 10.12 -20.02
C GLN A 731 27.70 10.64 -21.35
N GLU A 732 27.01 10.32 -22.44
CA GLU A 732 27.37 10.79 -23.79
C GLU A 732 26.85 12.20 -24.10
N LYS A 733 26.01 12.76 -23.22
CA LYS A 733 25.27 14.01 -23.42
C LYS A 733 24.50 14.02 -24.73
N THR A 734 23.81 12.92 -25.02
CA THR A 734 23.00 12.75 -26.22
C THR A 734 21.51 12.63 -25.90
N LEU A 735 20.70 13.22 -26.76
CA LEU A 735 19.25 13.08 -26.81
C LEU A 735 18.89 12.36 -28.11
N GLU A 736 18.31 11.18 -28.01
CA GLU A 736 17.77 10.43 -29.14
C GLU A 736 16.24 10.54 -29.14
N PHE A 737 15.65 10.79 -30.30
CA PHE A 737 14.21 10.97 -30.47
C PHE A 737 13.69 10.11 -31.62
N SER A 738 12.53 9.47 -31.42
CA SER A 738 11.75 8.85 -32.48
C SER A 738 10.27 8.98 -32.13
N SER A 739 9.40 9.11 -33.14
CA SER A 739 7.99 9.34 -32.89
C SER A 739 7.08 8.83 -34.00
N ALA A 740 5.89 8.39 -33.59
CA ALA A 740 4.71 8.28 -34.42
C ALA A 740 3.84 9.54 -34.25
N LEU A 741 3.70 10.32 -35.31
CA LEU A 741 2.83 11.51 -35.48
C LEU A 741 3.10 12.75 -34.60
N ARG A 742 3.75 12.61 -33.44
CA ARG A 742 3.91 13.71 -32.47
C ARG A 742 5.26 14.43 -32.61
N PRO A 743 5.29 15.77 -32.63
CA PRO A 743 6.56 16.48 -32.70
C PRO A 743 7.25 16.56 -31.34
N MET A 744 8.56 16.76 -31.36
CA MET A 744 9.32 17.28 -30.22
C MET A 744 9.76 18.71 -30.52
N TYR A 745 9.62 19.59 -29.54
CA TYR A 745 10.14 20.95 -29.60
C TYR A 745 11.41 21.04 -28.77
N LEU A 746 12.52 21.37 -29.43
CA LEU A 746 13.84 21.49 -28.81
C LEU A 746 14.28 22.95 -28.82
N PHE A 747 14.60 23.49 -27.65
CA PHE A 747 15.24 24.79 -27.49
C PHE A 747 16.69 24.53 -27.06
N SER A 748 17.62 24.94 -27.91
CA SER A 748 19.06 24.78 -27.69
C SER A 748 19.78 26.11 -27.80
N GLY A 749 21.04 26.17 -27.39
CA GLY A 749 21.91 27.33 -27.65
C GLY A 749 22.01 27.74 -29.13
N GLU A 750 21.70 26.84 -30.08
CA GLU A 750 21.66 27.11 -31.52
C GLU A 750 20.29 27.64 -32.01
N GLY A 751 19.31 27.71 -31.12
CA GLY A 751 17.94 28.17 -31.41
C GLY A 751 16.88 27.07 -31.22
N PHE A 752 15.70 27.33 -31.79
CA PHE A 752 14.55 26.42 -31.73
C PHE A 752 14.52 25.46 -32.92
N VAL A 753 14.29 24.18 -32.65
CA VAL A 753 14.13 23.12 -33.66
C VAL A 753 12.84 22.34 -33.38
N GLU A 754 11.97 22.26 -34.39
CA GLU A 754 10.83 21.34 -34.39
C GLU A 754 11.22 20.03 -35.08
N VAL A 755 11.29 18.95 -34.30
CA VAL A 755 11.59 17.61 -34.80
C VAL A 755 10.27 16.89 -35.05
N LYS A 756 9.89 16.72 -36.31
CA LYS A 756 8.63 16.07 -36.71
C LYS A 756 8.74 14.55 -36.55
N GLY A 757 7.69 13.93 -36.02
CA GLY A 757 7.54 12.47 -36.01
C GLY A 757 7.19 11.91 -37.39
N ASP A 758 7.35 10.59 -37.55
CA ASP A 758 6.94 9.89 -38.77
C ASP A 758 5.42 9.92 -38.91
N LYS A 759 4.93 10.01 -40.15
CA LYS A 759 3.48 10.08 -40.45
C LYS A 759 2.73 8.74 -40.30
N ASN A 760 3.37 7.75 -39.68
CA ASN A 760 2.81 6.42 -39.48
C ASN A 760 2.41 6.28 -38.00
N PRO A 761 1.13 6.06 -37.68
CA PRO A 761 0.71 5.75 -36.32
C PRO A 761 1.18 4.35 -35.90
N ILE A 762 1.16 4.09 -34.60
CA ILE A 762 1.24 2.72 -34.08
C ILE A 762 -0.18 2.15 -34.08
N THR A 763 -0.46 1.10 -34.85
CA THR A 763 -1.85 0.64 -35.07
C THR A 763 -1.95 -0.87 -35.27
N SER A 764 -3.13 -1.42 -34.98
CA SER A 764 -3.54 -2.79 -35.33
C SER A 764 -3.63 -3.04 -36.86
N SER A 765 -3.82 -1.99 -37.66
CA SER A 765 -4.10 -2.13 -39.11
C SER A 765 -2.86 -2.55 -39.92
N ILE A 766 -3.05 -3.53 -40.81
CA ILE A 766 -2.01 -4.08 -41.70
C ILE A 766 -1.98 -3.24 -42.99
N SER A 767 -1.07 -2.28 -43.10
CA SER A 767 -0.70 -1.72 -44.41
C SER A 767 0.50 -2.49 -44.98
N GLY A 768 0.23 -3.62 -45.63
CA GLY A 768 1.19 -4.35 -46.47
C GLY A 768 2.37 -5.03 -45.76
N THR A 769 3.20 -5.70 -46.57
CA THR A 769 4.43 -6.43 -46.18
C THR A 769 5.59 -5.53 -45.75
N THR A 770 5.41 -4.21 -45.77
CA THR A 770 6.43 -3.23 -45.42
C THR A 770 6.50 -3.07 -43.90
N ILE A 771 7.63 -3.46 -43.31
CA ILE A 771 7.94 -3.14 -41.91
C ILE A 771 7.94 -1.61 -41.80
N THR A 772 7.01 -1.07 -41.01
CA THR A 772 6.96 0.36 -40.71
C THR A 772 8.28 0.73 -40.04
N SER A 773 9.09 1.52 -40.74
CA SER A 773 10.34 2.07 -40.20
C SER A 773 10.02 3.39 -39.52
N PHE A 774 10.61 3.58 -38.33
CA PHE A 774 10.58 4.84 -37.62
C PHE A 774 11.97 5.46 -37.71
N THR A 775 12.03 6.78 -37.84
CA THR A 775 13.26 7.54 -37.99
C THR A 775 13.81 7.88 -36.61
N LYS A 776 15.11 7.66 -36.41
CA LYS A 776 15.83 8.10 -35.22
C LYS A 776 16.55 9.41 -35.51
N HIS A 777 16.32 10.41 -34.65
CA HIS A 777 17.07 11.65 -34.62
C HIS A 777 17.98 11.66 -33.39
N THR A 778 19.21 12.14 -33.54
CA THR A 778 20.18 12.23 -32.44
C THR A 778 20.72 13.63 -32.36
N PHE A 779 20.65 14.21 -31.17
CA PHE A 779 21.13 15.55 -30.85
C PHE A 779 22.12 15.45 -29.70
N LYS A 780 23.10 16.35 -29.67
CA LYS A 780 23.87 16.62 -28.45
C LYS A 780 23.14 17.71 -27.68
N PHE A 781 23.17 17.63 -26.35
CA PHE A 781 22.59 18.66 -25.50
C PHE A 781 23.64 19.26 -24.58
N ASN A 782 23.49 20.55 -24.31
CA ASN A 782 24.26 21.30 -23.34
C ASN A 782 23.40 21.67 -22.13
N GLU A 783 24.04 22.23 -21.12
CA GLU A 783 23.32 22.79 -19.98
C GLU A 783 22.48 23.99 -20.42
N GLY A 784 21.25 24.09 -19.91
CA GLY A 784 20.25 25.09 -20.30
C GLY A 784 19.34 24.65 -21.45
N ASP A 785 19.74 23.67 -22.26
CA ASP A 785 18.91 23.15 -23.34
C ASP A 785 17.64 22.47 -22.76
N MET A 786 16.52 22.56 -23.48
CA MET A 786 15.26 22.01 -23.02
C MET A 786 14.41 21.47 -24.16
N PHE A 787 13.59 20.47 -23.87
CA PHE A 787 12.65 19.92 -24.84
C PHE A 787 11.24 19.76 -24.28
N TYR A 788 10.27 19.76 -25.19
CA TYR A 788 8.86 19.49 -24.91
C TYR A 788 8.32 18.39 -25.83
N ILE A 789 7.57 17.46 -25.25
CA ILE A 789 6.76 16.46 -25.96
C ILE A 789 5.34 16.48 -25.40
N PHE A 790 4.34 16.30 -26.27
CA PHE A 790 2.93 16.54 -25.91
C PHE A 790 1.95 15.79 -26.83
N SER A 791 0.71 15.58 -26.34
CA SER A 791 -0.44 15.07 -27.10
C SER A 791 -1.21 16.20 -27.81
N ASP A 792 -2.19 15.90 -28.68
CA ASP A 792 -2.97 16.95 -29.37
C ASP A 792 -3.93 17.73 -28.47
N GLY A 793 -4.35 17.19 -27.32
CA GLY A 793 -5.44 17.81 -26.55
C GLY A 793 -5.26 19.30 -26.27
N ILE A 794 -4.02 19.77 -26.07
CA ILE A 794 -3.76 21.20 -25.86
C ILE A 794 -3.96 22.04 -27.12
N ILE A 795 -3.58 21.54 -28.30
CA ILE A 795 -3.68 22.28 -29.57
C ILE A 795 -5.08 22.17 -30.20
N ASP A 796 -5.84 21.13 -29.87
CA ASP A 796 -7.19 20.90 -30.38
C ASP A 796 -8.30 21.52 -29.53
N GLN A 797 -7.98 22.06 -28.36
CA GLN A 797 -8.94 22.71 -27.47
C GLN A 797 -9.63 23.92 -28.12
N PHE A 798 -10.97 23.94 -28.07
CA PHE A 798 -11.77 25.09 -28.45
C PHE A 798 -11.85 26.12 -27.31
N GLY A 799 -11.83 27.41 -27.66
CA GLY A 799 -11.83 28.48 -26.68
C GLY A 799 -11.73 29.89 -27.26
N GLY A 800 -11.52 30.85 -26.37
CA GLY A 800 -11.50 32.29 -26.63
C GLY A 800 -12.86 32.86 -27.02
N GLU A 801 -12.92 34.18 -27.21
CA GLU A 801 -14.17 34.92 -27.51
C GLU A 801 -14.89 34.47 -28.79
N SER A 802 -14.17 33.79 -29.69
CA SER A 802 -14.69 33.34 -30.98
C SER A 802 -14.83 31.82 -31.11
N GLY A 803 -14.61 31.06 -30.02
CA GLY A 803 -14.75 29.60 -30.01
C GLY A 803 -13.83 28.88 -31.00
N LYS A 804 -12.58 29.35 -31.16
CA LYS A 804 -11.61 28.79 -32.11
C LYS A 804 -10.73 27.73 -31.45
N LYS A 805 -10.10 26.88 -32.25
CA LYS A 805 -9.05 25.97 -31.78
C LYS A 805 -7.82 26.73 -31.30
N TYR A 806 -7.13 26.21 -30.28
CA TYR A 806 -5.91 26.78 -29.72
C TYR A 806 -4.77 26.81 -30.74
N LEU A 807 -4.62 25.74 -31.52
CA LEU A 807 -3.66 25.54 -32.61
C LEU A 807 -2.19 25.57 -32.19
N THR A 808 -1.37 24.86 -32.98
CA THR A 808 0.08 24.74 -32.79
C THR A 808 0.81 26.07 -32.76
N LYS A 809 0.35 27.07 -33.54
CA LYS A 809 1.01 28.39 -33.63
C LYS A 809 1.01 29.11 -32.28
N ARG A 810 -0.12 29.11 -31.58
CA ARG A 810 -0.25 29.75 -30.26
C ARG A 810 0.60 29.01 -29.23
N PHE A 811 0.54 27.68 -29.24
CA PHE A 811 1.31 26.87 -28.29
C PHE A 811 2.81 27.11 -28.42
N LYS A 812 3.33 27.12 -29.66
CA LYS A 812 4.73 27.48 -29.91
C LYS A 812 5.07 28.86 -29.36
N GLN A 813 4.25 29.86 -29.65
CA GLN A 813 4.47 31.23 -29.18
C GLN A 813 4.53 31.29 -27.64
N LEU A 814 3.59 30.63 -26.96
CA LEU A 814 3.60 30.56 -25.50
C LEU A 814 4.90 29.94 -24.99
N LEU A 815 5.34 28.82 -25.56
CA LEU A 815 6.61 28.17 -25.19
C LEU A 815 7.81 29.09 -25.41
N PHE A 816 7.83 29.90 -26.48
CA PHE A 816 8.88 30.90 -26.69
C PHE A 816 8.89 31.98 -25.60
N GLU A 817 7.72 32.45 -25.16
CA GLU A 817 7.60 33.50 -24.15
C GLU A 817 8.02 33.01 -22.75
N ILE A 818 7.69 31.77 -22.41
CA ILE A 818 7.94 31.22 -21.07
C ILE A 818 9.28 30.46 -20.96
N ASN A 819 9.99 30.21 -22.07
CA ASN A 819 11.24 29.44 -22.05
C ASN A 819 12.28 29.93 -21.02
N PRO A 820 12.40 31.22 -20.65
CA PRO A 820 13.40 31.65 -19.67
C PRO A 820 13.06 31.25 -18.22
N LEU A 821 11.80 30.94 -17.94
CA LEU A 821 11.28 30.66 -16.60
C LEU A 821 11.61 29.23 -16.14
N SER A 822 11.50 28.92 -14.85
CA SER A 822 11.68 27.53 -14.36
C SER A 822 10.61 26.58 -14.92
N MET A 823 10.90 25.29 -15.07
CA MET A 823 9.92 24.32 -15.59
C MET A 823 8.65 24.24 -14.73
N ARG A 824 8.77 24.52 -13.44
CA ARG A 824 7.61 24.64 -12.54
C ARG A 824 6.72 25.82 -12.90
N GLU A 825 7.28 27.01 -13.07
CA GLU A 825 6.53 28.21 -13.45
C GLU A 825 5.92 28.06 -14.85
N GLN A 826 6.68 27.47 -15.78
CA GLN A 826 6.17 27.18 -17.12
C GLN A 826 4.94 26.28 -17.08
N LYS A 827 4.95 25.21 -16.27
CA LYS A 827 3.77 24.34 -16.10
C LYS A 827 2.55 25.13 -15.64
N ASP A 828 2.72 25.98 -14.64
CA ASP A 828 1.63 26.76 -14.05
C ASP A 828 1.09 27.77 -15.07
N ILE A 829 1.95 28.39 -15.88
CA ILE A 829 1.55 29.31 -16.96
C ILE A 829 0.85 28.56 -18.10
N ILE A 830 1.36 27.41 -18.53
CA ILE A 830 0.71 26.58 -19.56
C ILE A 830 -0.70 26.17 -19.11
N LYS A 831 -0.83 25.71 -17.87
CA LYS A 831 -2.14 25.34 -17.32
C LYS A 831 -3.08 26.55 -17.26
N LYS A 832 -2.58 27.71 -16.82
CA LYS A 832 -3.38 28.92 -16.73
C LYS A 832 -3.83 29.41 -18.11
N ASP A 833 -2.92 29.53 -19.08
CA ASP A 833 -3.27 29.95 -20.44
C ASP A 833 -4.25 28.96 -21.11
N PHE A 834 -4.12 27.67 -20.82
CA PHE A 834 -5.09 26.66 -21.24
C PHE A 834 -6.48 26.88 -20.61
N ASP A 835 -6.56 27.04 -19.28
CA ASP A 835 -7.82 27.27 -18.57
C ASP A 835 -8.49 28.58 -19.02
N ASP A 836 -7.70 29.64 -19.21
CA ASP A 836 -8.14 30.95 -19.68
C ASP A 836 -8.63 30.88 -21.14
N TRP A 837 -7.96 30.11 -22.01
CA TRP A 837 -8.41 29.89 -23.37
C TRP A 837 -9.70 29.09 -23.41
N ARG A 838 -9.75 27.96 -22.68
CA ARG A 838 -10.92 27.08 -22.63
C ARG A 838 -12.16 27.85 -22.16
N GLY A 839 -12.04 28.68 -21.12
CA GLY A 839 -13.18 29.38 -20.54
C GLY A 839 -14.30 28.40 -20.16
N ASP A 840 -15.51 28.65 -20.67
CA ASP A 840 -16.70 27.82 -20.42
C ASP A 840 -16.86 26.63 -21.39
N TYR A 841 -15.92 26.45 -22.33
CA TYR A 841 -15.95 25.28 -23.22
C TYR A 841 -15.50 24.02 -22.49
N ASP A 842 -16.09 22.87 -22.85
CA ASP A 842 -15.63 21.58 -22.34
C ASP A 842 -14.23 21.23 -22.87
N GLN A 843 -13.50 20.43 -22.08
CA GLN A 843 -12.25 19.85 -22.54
C GLN A 843 -12.52 18.85 -23.68
N VAL A 844 -11.85 19.04 -24.81
CA VAL A 844 -12.16 18.28 -26.04
C VAL A 844 -11.51 16.90 -26.04
N ASP A 845 -10.29 16.81 -25.52
CA ASP A 845 -9.48 15.58 -25.48
C ASP A 845 -8.58 15.51 -24.24
N ASP A 846 -7.96 14.37 -23.99
CA ASP A 846 -6.95 14.20 -22.95
C ASP A 846 -5.70 15.07 -23.24
N ILE A 847 -5.08 15.60 -22.18
CA ILE A 847 -3.93 16.52 -22.33
C ILE A 847 -2.73 15.97 -21.59
N LEU A 848 -1.63 15.84 -22.32
CA LEU A 848 -0.32 15.49 -21.80
C LEU A 848 0.74 16.43 -22.36
N VAL A 849 1.49 17.09 -21.48
CA VAL A 849 2.68 17.89 -21.83
C VAL A 849 3.81 17.56 -20.86
N ILE A 850 4.97 17.21 -21.39
CA ILE A 850 6.19 16.95 -20.62
C ILE A 850 7.25 17.95 -21.06
N GLY A 851 7.81 18.69 -20.11
CA GLY A 851 8.91 19.63 -20.33
C GLY A 851 10.11 19.27 -19.45
N ILE A 852 11.30 19.20 -20.04
CA ILE A 852 12.55 18.90 -19.33
C ILE A 852 13.62 19.90 -19.76
N ARG A 853 14.27 20.52 -18.79
CA ARG A 853 15.50 21.31 -18.99
C ARG A 853 16.70 20.55 -18.45
N PHE A 854 17.76 20.49 -19.24
CA PHE A 854 19.04 19.94 -18.82
C PHE A 854 19.77 20.96 -17.98
N ALA A 855 19.96 20.67 -16.70
CA ALA A 855 20.71 21.53 -15.80
C ALA A 855 21.56 20.66 -14.86
N GLU A 856 22.73 21.14 -14.42
CA GLU A 856 23.59 20.38 -13.52
C GLU A 856 23.02 20.35 -12.09
N GLU A 857 23.10 19.21 -11.41
CA GLU A 857 22.72 19.10 -10.00
C GLU A 857 23.57 20.08 -9.19
N SER A 858 22.96 21.17 -8.70
CA SER A 858 23.54 21.96 -7.62
C SER A 858 23.69 21.03 -6.42
N ARG A 859 24.93 20.59 -6.14
CA ARG A 859 25.28 19.79 -4.96
C ARG A 859 24.85 20.58 -3.72
N PHE A 860 23.69 20.23 -3.15
CA PHE A 860 23.25 20.67 -1.84
C PHE A 860 23.52 19.58 -0.81
#